data_AF-A0A8B6G3G6-F1
#
_entry.id   AF-A0A8B6G3G6-F1
#
_cell.length_a   1.000
_cell.length_b   1.000
_cell.length_c   1.000
_cell.angle_alpha   90.00
_cell.angle_beta   90.00
_cell.angle_gamma   90.00
#
_symmetry.space_group_name_H-M   'P 1'
#
loop_
_entity.id
_entity.type
_entity.pdbx_description
1 polymer ?
#
loop_
_entity_poly.entity_id
_entity_poly.type
_entity_poly.pdbx_seq_one_letter_code
_entity_poly.pdbx_strand_id
1 'polypeptide(L)'
;MNRDEILEKLKTNGYVVIPNVLSEEECNEHAGSYKRWYSILKDNTAKMKQRRSVIQSYRVGHFNTTWKIRLQVKPVFEMIWGTKKLLTSVDGISYASTSTPKIFNKNSDCWMHLDQGVKRRGLHAYQGAVYLEESTDKDYCFRVMDGSHEFHSEFFKAFPYASEKSKRCEFLKFNEEERTWYENNGCQLVSVPVPEGGIVLWDSRTAHDNIAPLSGRPYTDRWRCVCFVSMTPAIWAGKDDIEFKNKAYADLAMTTHWSSQDVQILELSENKPEQHSQTVEMIDDKPKIDYLSRICIIRIDEILEKLKTNGYVVIPNVLSEEECDEHAGSYKRWYSKLKDTGARMMQQRSVIQSYKVGHFDTTWKIRLKVKPVFEMVWGTKKLLTSIDGIAIAMPSETAFAFSEADFRSNGDCWMHLDQGVKRTGLHAYQGAVYMEEATDKDYCFRVMVGSHQFHSEFFRAFPNAGEKSKRCEFYKFNEEERTWYENNGCQLISVPVPKGGIVLWDSRTAHDTIATLSGRPDTDRWRCVCFVSMTPAIWAGKDDIEFKNQAYEDIAMTTHWSSQGQKLFKLYIQDDRHSQDAVIKSLEDNGYAVIPNVLSLQECDTYIKEYKDWAKQVEDTGIPFTSFESLIQGYRIGHFNASWRVRLKAKEVFSQIWNTEKLLSSNKLYAKPNQEWLHIDQGGHRIGLHAFQGAVYLEEACETDHCFRVLAKSHKEHENFMKKFPHVGPETKEIEFYKLDEKEIKWYIEERGCTLTKVPAPKGGMILWDSRTVHDNSKPEFGRPNNDRWRHIVFVCMTPATWATPGDIAKKHESYKKLLMTSHWPSVGVGLFPESPSQTTPTITELPEIAKTKEAKLLMGMESYDFEDGTTNGPPNPEMKL
;
A
#
# COMPACT_ATOMS: atom_id res chain seq x y z
N MET A 1 -26.88 18.41 4.64
CA MET A 1 -28.29 17.97 4.52
C MET A 1 -28.31 16.47 4.34
N ASN A 2 -29.41 15.75 4.66
CA ASN A 2 -29.52 14.30 4.37
C ASN A 2 -30.36 14.04 3.11
N ARG A 3 -30.40 12.78 2.65
CA ARG A 3 -31.11 12.39 1.42
C ARG A 3 -32.58 12.80 1.43
N ASP A 4 -33.29 12.53 2.52
CA ASP A 4 -34.74 12.69 2.57
C ASP A 4 -35.13 14.16 2.76
N GLU A 5 -34.30 14.95 3.47
CA GLU A 5 -34.39 16.41 3.53
C GLU A 5 -34.19 17.06 2.14
N ILE A 6 -33.27 16.51 1.34
CA ILE A 6 -32.99 16.97 -0.03
C ILE A 6 -34.15 16.62 -0.98
N LEU A 7 -34.64 15.38 -0.91
CA LEU A 7 -35.75 14.91 -1.75
C LEU A 7 -37.08 15.57 -1.38
N GLU A 8 -37.36 15.81 -0.09
CA GLU A 8 -38.57 16.51 0.31
C GLU A 8 -38.56 17.96 -0.17
N LYS A 9 -37.44 18.69 -0.04
CA LYS A 9 -37.31 20.05 -0.61
C LYS A 9 -37.45 20.07 -2.14
N LEU A 10 -36.85 19.11 -2.85
CA LEU A 10 -37.05 18.95 -4.30
C LEU A 10 -38.50 18.63 -4.67
N LYS A 11 -39.25 17.93 -3.80
CA LYS A 11 -40.66 17.58 -3.97
C LYS A 11 -41.61 18.73 -3.63
N THR A 12 -41.33 19.51 -2.57
CA THR A 12 -42.19 20.62 -2.14
C THR A 12 -41.94 21.89 -2.93
N ASN A 13 -40.67 22.27 -3.12
CA ASN A 13 -40.27 23.57 -3.68
C ASN A 13 -39.82 23.47 -5.15
N GLY A 14 -39.42 22.27 -5.61
CA GLY A 14 -38.87 22.04 -6.94
C GLY A 14 -37.36 22.29 -7.04
N TYR A 15 -36.71 22.76 -5.97
CA TYR A 15 -35.28 23.03 -5.90
C TYR A 15 -34.73 22.85 -4.48
N VAL A 16 -33.41 22.80 -4.36
CA VAL A 16 -32.70 22.75 -3.08
C VAL A 16 -31.28 23.28 -3.20
N VAL A 17 -30.83 24.07 -2.23
CA VAL A 17 -29.41 24.45 -2.08
C VAL A 17 -28.73 23.48 -1.13
N ILE A 18 -27.60 22.93 -1.53
CA ILE A 18 -26.74 22.05 -0.73
C ILE A 18 -25.38 22.76 -0.60
N PRO A 19 -25.07 23.35 0.57
CA PRO A 19 -23.80 24.03 0.79
C PRO A 19 -22.64 23.03 0.94
N ASN A 20 -21.41 23.51 0.77
CA ASN A 20 -20.17 22.80 1.10
C ASN A 20 -20.01 21.44 0.37
N VAL A 21 -20.40 21.37 -0.91
CA VAL A 21 -20.10 20.20 -1.78
C VAL A 21 -18.74 20.30 -2.45
N LEU A 22 -18.10 21.48 -2.37
CA LEU A 22 -16.69 21.73 -2.56
C LEU A 22 -16.20 22.55 -1.35
N SER A 23 -14.91 22.42 -1.02
CA SER A 23 -14.22 23.28 -0.05
C SER A 23 -13.71 24.58 -0.69
N GLU A 24 -13.41 25.58 0.14
CA GLU A 24 -12.78 26.85 -0.26
C GLU A 24 -11.46 26.65 -1.05
N GLU A 25 -10.66 25.63 -0.69
CA GLU A 25 -9.45 25.23 -1.41
C GLU A 25 -9.77 24.80 -2.86
N GLU A 26 -10.79 23.95 -3.03
CA GLU A 26 -11.23 23.44 -4.34
C GLU A 26 -11.90 24.54 -5.17
N CYS A 27 -12.69 25.41 -4.55
CA CYS A 27 -13.29 26.57 -5.21
C CYS A 27 -12.22 27.53 -5.75
N ASN A 28 -11.21 27.85 -4.94
CA ASN A 28 -10.09 28.67 -5.39
C ASN A 28 -9.26 28.02 -6.51
N GLU A 29 -8.99 26.70 -6.45
CA GLU A 29 -8.31 25.99 -7.55
C GLU A 29 -9.12 26.08 -8.85
N HIS A 30 -10.41 25.73 -8.79
CA HIS A 30 -11.27 25.65 -9.97
C HIS A 30 -11.58 27.02 -10.56
N ALA A 31 -11.90 28.01 -9.73
CA ALA A 31 -12.11 29.39 -10.18
C ALA A 31 -10.81 29.96 -10.77
N GLY A 32 -9.65 29.72 -10.15
CA GLY A 32 -8.34 30.11 -10.68
C GLY A 32 -8.03 29.46 -12.04
N SER A 33 -8.41 28.19 -12.23
CA SER A 33 -8.28 27.48 -13.49
C SER A 33 -9.18 28.07 -14.59
N TYR A 34 -10.47 28.31 -14.32
CA TYR A 34 -11.36 28.97 -15.27
C TYR A 34 -10.94 30.42 -15.58
N LYS A 35 -10.43 31.17 -14.58
CA LYS A 35 -9.87 32.52 -14.76
C LYS A 35 -8.70 32.51 -15.77
N ARG A 36 -7.79 31.54 -15.65
CA ARG A 36 -6.64 31.34 -16.57
C ARG A 36 -7.06 30.87 -17.96
N TRP A 37 -8.01 29.93 -18.05
CA TRP A 37 -8.56 29.46 -19.32
C TRP A 37 -9.27 30.59 -20.10
N TYR A 38 -10.05 31.41 -19.39
CA TYR A 38 -10.78 32.52 -19.99
C TYR A 38 -9.86 33.64 -20.48
N SER A 39 -8.78 33.99 -19.77
CA SER A 39 -7.83 34.99 -20.27
C SER A 39 -7.17 34.53 -21.58
N ILE A 40 -6.70 33.27 -21.64
CA ILE A 40 -6.09 32.68 -22.84
C ILE A 40 -7.06 32.77 -24.04
N LEU A 41 -8.34 32.43 -23.87
CA LEU A 41 -9.31 32.51 -24.97
C LEU A 41 -9.75 33.94 -25.30
N LYS A 42 -9.81 34.85 -24.33
CA LYS A 42 -10.10 36.27 -24.56
C LYS A 42 -9.01 36.95 -25.39
N ASP A 43 -7.75 36.62 -25.12
CA ASP A 43 -6.60 37.24 -25.78
C ASP A 43 -6.36 36.63 -27.19
N ASN A 44 -6.66 35.34 -27.38
CA ASN A 44 -6.49 34.65 -28.68
C ASN A 44 -7.75 34.67 -29.57
N THR A 45 -8.95 34.94 -29.05
CA THR A 45 -10.19 34.96 -29.86
C THR A 45 -10.95 36.26 -29.68
N ALA A 46 -10.97 37.10 -30.72
CA ALA A 46 -11.50 38.47 -30.67
C ALA A 46 -13.01 38.58 -30.30
N LYS A 47 -13.76 37.46 -30.33
CA LYS A 47 -15.17 37.36 -29.89
C LYS A 47 -15.45 35.97 -29.32
N MET A 48 -15.26 35.76 -28.01
CA MET A 48 -15.79 34.57 -27.34
C MET A 48 -17.32 34.51 -27.47
N LYS A 49 -17.84 33.42 -28.05
CA LYS A 49 -19.29 33.21 -28.23
C LYS A 49 -19.97 32.84 -26.90
N GLN A 50 -20.34 33.86 -26.11
CA GLN A 50 -21.15 33.76 -24.89
C GLN A 50 -22.61 34.17 -25.14
N ARG A 51 -23.57 33.61 -24.40
CA ARG A 51 -24.97 34.07 -24.37
C ARG A 51 -25.44 34.18 -22.91
N ARG A 52 -25.85 35.37 -22.46
CA ARG A 52 -26.31 35.62 -21.06
C ARG A 52 -25.36 35.03 -20.00
N SER A 53 -24.05 35.28 -20.16
CA SER A 53 -22.94 34.68 -19.39
C SER A 53 -22.73 33.16 -19.51
N VAL A 54 -23.55 32.41 -20.23
CA VAL A 54 -23.34 30.97 -20.46
C VAL A 54 -22.36 30.73 -21.62
N ILE A 55 -21.47 29.75 -21.44
CA ILE A 55 -20.52 29.23 -22.43
C ILE A 55 -20.77 27.73 -22.61
N GLN A 56 -21.15 27.34 -23.82
CA GLN A 56 -21.38 25.94 -24.24
C GLN A 56 -20.53 25.57 -25.46
N SER A 57 -19.44 26.31 -25.65
CA SER A 57 -18.55 26.31 -26.81
C SER A 57 -17.10 26.03 -26.36
N TYR A 58 -16.14 26.01 -27.30
CA TYR A 58 -14.71 25.78 -27.02
C TYR A 58 -14.42 24.49 -26.24
N ARG A 59 -15.29 23.47 -26.36
CA ARG A 59 -15.22 22.19 -25.63
C ARG A 59 -15.12 22.37 -24.09
N VAL A 60 -15.63 23.48 -23.53
CA VAL A 60 -15.48 23.80 -22.10
C VAL A 60 -16.11 22.74 -21.17
N GLY A 61 -17.14 22.04 -21.64
CA GLY A 61 -17.72 20.88 -20.95
C GLY A 61 -16.76 19.70 -20.78
N HIS A 62 -15.70 19.61 -21.59
CA HIS A 62 -14.64 18.59 -21.50
C HIS A 62 -13.35 19.11 -20.86
N PHE A 63 -13.32 20.36 -20.38
CA PHE A 63 -12.16 20.92 -19.69
C PHE A 63 -11.91 20.20 -18.35
N ASN A 64 -10.63 20.03 -17.97
CA ASN A 64 -10.22 19.21 -16.83
C ASN A 64 -10.91 19.64 -15.51
N THR A 65 -10.99 20.95 -15.26
CA THR A 65 -11.71 21.51 -14.11
C THR A 65 -13.20 21.15 -14.12
N THR A 66 -13.86 21.20 -15.28
CA THR A 66 -15.27 20.81 -15.44
C THR A 66 -15.47 19.33 -15.12
N TRP A 67 -14.55 18.46 -15.55
CA TRP A 67 -14.56 17.04 -15.19
C TRP A 67 -14.32 16.82 -13.69
N LYS A 68 -13.32 17.47 -13.07
CA LYS A 68 -13.08 17.43 -11.62
C LYS A 68 -14.37 17.76 -10.85
N ILE A 69 -14.99 18.91 -11.13
CA ILE A 69 -16.21 19.38 -10.44
C ILE A 69 -17.33 18.36 -10.54
N ARG A 70 -17.64 17.84 -11.74
CA ARG A 70 -18.66 16.80 -11.91
C ARG A 70 -18.37 15.56 -11.07
N LEU A 71 -17.12 15.14 -11.01
CA LEU A 71 -16.70 13.94 -10.28
C LEU A 71 -16.73 14.15 -8.76
N GLN A 72 -16.45 15.37 -8.30
CA GLN A 72 -16.59 15.83 -6.92
C GLN A 72 -18.06 15.92 -6.48
N VAL A 73 -18.98 16.43 -7.31
CA VAL A 73 -20.41 16.56 -6.93
C VAL A 73 -21.27 15.35 -7.31
N LYS A 74 -20.77 14.38 -8.10
CA LYS A 74 -21.42 13.09 -8.37
C LYS A 74 -22.08 12.42 -7.14
N PRO A 75 -21.46 12.31 -5.94
CA PRO A 75 -22.11 11.69 -4.77
C PRO A 75 -23.44 12.34 -4.37
N VAL A 76 -23.65 13.64 -4.66
CA VAL A 76 -24.96 14.30 -4.45
C VAL A 76 -26.02 13.66 -5.35
N PHE A 77 -25.69 13.41 -6.61
CA PHE A 77 -26.56 12.72 -7.56
C PHE A 77 -26.69 11.23 -7.25
N GLU A 78 -25.64 10.55 -6.76
CA GLU A 78 -25.71 9.15 -6.33
C GLU A 78 -26.68 8.98 -5.15
N MET A 79 -26.69 9.95 -4.23
CA MET A 79 -27.59 10.01 -3.08
C MET A 79 -29.06 10.20 -3.50
N ILE A 80 -29.40 11.23 -4.29
CA ILE A 80 -30.81 11.47 -4.65
C ILE A 80 -31.40 10.30 -5.45
N TRP A 81 -30.67 9.81 -6.45
CA TRP A 81 -31.11 8.70 -7.30
C TRP A 81 -30.96 7.31 -6.67
N GLY A 82 -30.23 7.18 -5.56
CA GLY A 82 -29.99 5.89 -4.90
C GLY A 82 -29.12 4.92 -5.71
N THR A 83 -28.28 5.41 -6.63
CA THR A 83 -27.44 4.55 -7.48
C THR A 83 -26.10 5.20 -7.85
N LYS A 84 -25.01 4.42 -7.78
CA LYS A 84 -23.68 4.80 -8.28
C LYS A 84 -23.61 4.78 -9.82
N LYS A 85 -24.52 4.05 -10.48
CA LYS A 85 -24.57 3.89 -11.96
C LYS A 85 -25.31 5.07 -12.60
N LEU A 86 -24.59 6.17 -12.81
CA LEU A 86 -25.10 7.41 -13.38
C LEU A 86 -24.39 7.79 -14.69
N LEU A 87 -25.12 8.44 -15.58
CA LEU A 87 -24.59 9.22 -16.70
C LEU A 87 -24.64 10.71 -16.35
N THR A 88 -23.78 11.53 -16.97
CA THR A 88 -23.72 12.99 -16.76
C THR A 88 -23.92 13.78 -18.06
N SER A 89 -24.37 15.01 -17.94
CA SER A 89 -24.43 16.00 -19.02
C SER A 89 -23.04 16.57 -19.36
N VAL A 90 -22.94 17.22 -20.52
CA VAL A 90 -21.77 17.98 -21.00
C VAL A 90 -22.22 19.35 -21.52
N ASP A 91 -22.99 20.05 -20.67
CA ASP A 91 -23.80 21.25 -20.94
C ASP A 91 -23.05 22.59 -20.88
N GLY A 92 -22.07 22.73 -19.99
CA GLY A 92 -21.08 23.82 -20.02
C GLY A 92 -20.93 24.57 -18.70
N ILE A 93 -20.58 25.85 -18.79
CA ILE A 93 -20.35 26.73 -17.63
C ILE A 93 -21.07 28.07 -17.80
N SER A 94 -21.27 28.79 -16.70
CA SER A 94 -21.69 30.19 -16.70
C SER A 94 -20.62 31.05 -16.04
N TYR A 95 -20.10 32.00 -16.81
CA TYR A 95 -18.84 32.68 -16.51
C TYR A 95 -18.86 34.14 -16.97
N ALA A 96 -18.67 35.08 -16.03
CA ALA A 96 -18.63 36.51 -16.31
C ALA A 96 -17.61 37.24 -15.42
N SER A 97 -16.83 38.15 -16.02
CA SER A 97 -15.96 39.06 -15.29
C SER A 97 -16.63 40.40 -15.00
N THR A 98 -16.09 41.08 -14.00
CA THR A 98 -16.31 42.50 -13.66
C THR A 98 -16.19 43.46 -14.84
N SER A 99 -15.49 43.05 -15.90
CA SER A 99 -15.06 43.84 -17.05
C SER A 99 -15.71 43.42 -18.37
N THR A 100 -16.78 42.61 -18.34
CA THR A 100 -17.56 42.17 -19.52
C THR A 100 -18.89 42.95 -19.60
N PRO A 101 -18.93 44.19 -20.12
CA PRO A 101 -19.88 45.19 -19.63
C PRO A 101 -21.25 45.21 -20.33
N LYS A 102 -21.59 44.21 -21.17
CA LYS A 102 -22.66 44.33 -22.19
C LYS A 102 -23.49 43.06 -22.51
N ILE A 103 -23.28 41.92 -21.84
CA ILE A 103 -23.90 40.63 -22.23
C ILE A 103 -25.03 40.17 -21.28
N PHE A 104 -24.98 40.58 -20.01
CA PHE A 104 -25.96 40.24 -18.98
C PHE A 104 -25.84 41.25 -17.83
N ASN A 105 -26.54 42.38 -17.92
CA ASN A 105 -26.38 43.53 -17.00
C ASN A 105 -27.69 44.30 -16.70
N LYS A 106 -28.85 43.82 -17.18
CA LYS A 106 -30.17 44.41 -16.92
C LYS A 106 -31.22 43.33 -16.63
N ASN A 107 -32.26 43.69 -15.90
CA ASN A 107 -33.42 42.81 -15.65
C ASN A 107 -34.14 42.35 -16.94
N SER A 108 -33.98 43.08 -18.05
CA SER A 108 -34.44 42.67 -19.40
C SER A 108 -33.74 41.43 -19.94
N ASP A 109 -32.52 41.17 -19.47
CA ASP A 109 -31.66 40.12 -20.01
C ASP A 109 -31.99 38.76 -19.39
N CYS A 110 -32.69 38.79 -18.24
CA CYS A 110 -33.27 37.64 -17.56
C CYS A 110 -34.18 36.81 -18.48
N TRP A 111 -34.39 35.55 -18.12
CA TRP A 111 -34.84 34.51 -19.05
C TRP A 111 -35.55 33.35 -18.37
N MET A 112 -36.47 33.67 -17.45
CA MET A 112 -37.39 32.70 -16.83
C MET A 112 -37.89 31.70 -17.88
N HIS A 113 -37.61 30.42 -17.65
CA HIS A 113 -37.82 29.37 -18.64
C HIS A 113 -38.09 28.01 -18.02
N LEU A 114 -38.73 27.14 -18.81
CA LEU A 114 -38.68 25.70 -18.63
C LEU A 114 -37.63 25.10 -19.56
N ASP A 115 -37.05 23.99 -19.11
CA ASP A 115 -36.07 23.20 -19.86
C ASP A 115 -36.62 21.80 -20.24
N GLN A 116 -37.71 21.36 -19.60
CA GLN A 116 -38.45 20.14 -19.93
C GLN A 116 -39.71 20.44 -20.74
N GLY A 117 -39.77 19.98 -21.98
CA GLY A 117 -40.92 20.17 -22.87
C GLY A 117 -42.08 19.21 -22.60
N VAL A 118 -43.24 19.45 -23.24
CA VAL A 118 -44.49 18.67 -23.05
C VAL A 118 -44.37 17.18 -23.42
N LYS A 119 -43.29 16.80 -24.12
CA LYS A 119 -42.99 15.39 -24.49
C LYS A 119 -42.62 14.54 -23.26
N ARG A 120 -41.93 15.12 -22.28
CA ARG A 120 -41.47 14.44 -21.07
C ARG A 120 -42.46 14.70 -19.93
N ARG A 121 -43.05 13.64 -19.37
CA ARG A 121 -44.11 13.73 -18.33
C ARG A 121 -43.59 13.29 -16.97
N GLY A 122 -43.69 14.14 -15.96
CA GLY A 122 -43.06 13.92 -14.64
C GLY A 122 -41.54 14.13 -14.67
N LEU A 123 -40.87 13.98 -13.54
CA LEU A 123 -39.43 14.18 -13.37
C LEU A 123 -38.61 13.36 -14.40
N HIS A 124 -37.76 14.03 -15.19
CA HIS A 124 -36.81 13.38 -16.12
C HIS A 124 -35.34 13.74 -15.85
N ALA A 125 -35.04 14.83 -15.15
CA ALA A 125 -33.73 15.11 -14.59
C ALA A 125 -33.82 15.98 -13.34
N TYR A 126 -32.84 15.83 -12.45
CA TYR A 126 -32.44 16.92 -11.58
C TYR A 126 -31.25 17.62 -12.24
N GLN A 127 -31.43 18.90 -12.57
CA GLN A 127 -30.34 19.76 -13.02
C GLN A 127 -29.60 20.35 -11.83
N GLY A 128 -28.38 20.85 -12.06
CA GLY A 128 -27.53 21.41 -11.03
C GLY A 128 -26.57 22.48 -11.52
N ALA A 129 -26.28 23.43 -10.62
CA ALA A 129 -25.33 24.51 -10.82
C ALA A 129 -24.43 24.64 -9.58
N VAL A 130 -23.13 24.37 -9.76
CA VAL A 130 -22.11 24.44 -8.70
C VAL A 130 -21.47 25.81 -8.72
N TYR A 131 -21.51 26.52 -7.60
CA TYR A 131 -20.99 27.88 -7.45
C TYR A 131 -19.58 27.85 -6.86
N LEU A 132 -18.62 28.44 -7.58
CA LEU A 132 -17.21 28.56 -7.17
C LEU A 132 -16.87 29.95 -6.60
N GLU A 133 -17.88 30.81 -6.49
CA GLU A 133 -17.85 32.17 -5.91
C GLU A 133 -19.22 32.36 -5.22
N GLU A 134 -19.29 33.02 -4.06
CA GLU A 134 -20.57 33.27 -3.37
C GLU A 134 -21.51 34.16 -4.21
N SER A 135 -22.74 33.69 -4.42
CA SER A 135 -23.83 34.46 -5.04
C SER A 135 -24.78 35.06 -4.00
N THR A 136 -25.33 36.24 -4.30
CA THR A 136 -26.22 36.99 -3.39
C THR A 136 -27.52 37.35 -4.09
N ASP A 137 -28.54 37.72 -3.32
CA ASP A 137 -29.84 38.19 -3.83
C ASP A 137 -29.75 39.32 -4.89
N LYS A 138 -28.65 40.08 -4.85
CA LYS A 138 -28.35 41.24 -5.71
C LYS A 138 -27.28 40.96 -6.78
N ASP A 139 -26.61 39.81 -6.74
CA ASP A 139 -25.50 39.51 -7.66
C ASP A 139 -25.47 38.05 -8.12
N TYR A 140 -25.73 37.87 -9.42
CA TYR A 140 -25.68 36.59 -10.13
C TYR A 140 -26.43 35.42 -9.44
N CYS A 141 -27.44 35.72 -8.62
CA CYS A 141 -28.30 34.75 -7.95
C CYS A 141 -29.00 33.80 -8.93
N PHE A 142 -29.16 32.54 -8.55
CA PHE A 142 -30.17 31.66 -9.15
C PHE A 142 -31.57 32.14 -8.75
N ARG A 143 -32.58 31.94 -9.60
CA ARG A 143 -33.98 32.26 -9.27
C ARG A 143 -34.93 31.19 -9.79
N VAL A 144 -36.02 31.00 -9.07
CA VAL A 144 -37.02 29.96 -9.34
C VAL A 144 -38.43 30.49 -9.10
N MET A 145 -39.41 29.89 -9.78
CA MET A 145 -40.79 29.88 -9.29
C MET A 145 -40.94 28.69 -8.33
N ASP A 146 -40.96 28.97 -7.03
CA ASP A 146 -41.12 27.96 -5.98
C ASP A 146 -42.46 27.21 -6.17
N GLY A 147 -42.42 25.87 -6.20
CA GLY A 147 -43.58 25.00 -6.45
C GLY A 147 -43.97 24.79 -7.93
N SER A 148 -43.30 25.44 -8.89
CA SER A 148 -43.74 25.44 -10.30
C SER A 148 -43.67 24.10 -11.04
N HIS A 149 -42.88 23.14 -10.54
CA HIS A 149 -42.72 21.80 -11.13
C HIS A 149 -44.01 20.97 -11.12
N GLU A 150 -44.88 21.18 -10.13
CA GLU A 150 -46.17 20.47 -10.04
C GLU A 150 -47.18 20.96 -11.09
N PHE A 151 -47.09 22.22 -11.52
CA PHE A 151 -47.98 22.82 -12.52
C PHE A 151 -47.55 22.55 -13.98
N HIS A 152 -46.54 21.70 -14.22
CA HIS A 152 -45.97 21.44 -15.56
C HIS A 152 -47.01 20.95 -16.58
N SER A 153 -47.93 20.07 -16.18
CA SER A 153 -48.99 19.59 -17.08
C SER A 153 -50.09 20.62 -17.30
N GLU A 154 -50.40 21.41 -16.28
CA GLU A 154 -51.45 22.43 -16.24
C GLU A 154 -51.06 23.63 -17.11
N PHE A 155 -49.79 24.04 -17.05
CA PHE A 155 -49.21 25.08 -17.89
C PHE A 155 -49.35 24.73 -19.38
N PHE A 156 -49.00 23.50 -19.78
CA PHE A 156 -49.13 23.08 -21.18
C PHE A 156 -50.59 22.81 -21.64
N LYS A 157 -51.56 22.72 -20.71
CA LYS A 157 -53.00 22.77 -21.02
C LYS A 157 -53.47 24.23 -21.20
N ALA A 158 -53.02 25.13 -20.34
CA ALA A 158 -53.37 26.56 -20.38
C ALA A 158 -52.79 27.28 -21.61
N PHE A 159 -51.58 26.88 -22.05
CA PHE A 159 -50.89 27.47 -23.21
C PHE A 159 -50.63 26.44 -24.33
N PRO A 160 -51.62 26.08 -25.16
CA PRO A 160 -51.45 25.11 -26.26
C PRO A 160 -50.36 25.49 -27.28
N TYR A 161 -50.09 26.78 -27.48
CA TYR A 161 -48.99 27.22 -28.36
C TYR A 161 -47.61 26.90 -27.75
N ALA A 162 -47.46 27.03 -26.42
CA ALA A 162 -46.25 26.67 -25.71
C ALA A 162 -46.03 25.16 -25.75
N SER A 163 -47.11 24.38 -25.64
CA SER A 163 -47.11 22.93 -25.87
C SER A 163 -46.56 22.58 -27.26
N GLU A 164 -47.12 23.15 -28.34
CA GLU A 164 -46.64 22.91 -29.71
C GLU A 164 -45.19 23.37 -29.95
N LYS A 165 -44.80 24.53 -29.40
CA LYS A 165 -43.41 25.04 -29.44
C LYS A 165 -42.44 24.08 -28.73
N SER A 166 -42.80 23.59 -27.54
CA SER A 166 -41.94 22.71 -26.73
C SER A 166 -41.69 21.33 -27.34
N LYS A 167 -42.55 20.87 -28.26
CA LYS A 167 -42.32 19.63 -29.04
C LYS A 167 -41.10 19.73 -29.98
N ARG A 168 -40.69 20.95 -30.34
CA ARG A 168 -39.62 21.24 -31.33
C ARG A 168 -38.32 21.70 -30.68
N CYS A 169 -38.40 22.33 -29.52
CA CYS A 169 -37.26 22.71 -28.68
C CYS A 169 -37.75 22.74 -27.22
N GLU A 170 -37.14 21.97 -26.33
CA GLU A 170 -37.62 21.85 -24.94
C GLU A 170 -37.36 23.12 -24.11
N PHE A 171 -36.35 23.91 -24.47
CA PHE A 171 -36.12 25.24 -23.91
C PHE A 171 -37.28 26.19 -24.26
N LEU A 172 -38.01 26.62 -23.25
CA LEU A 172 -39.14 27.53 -23.36
C LEU A 172 -38.93 28.75 -22.45
N LYS A 173 -38.28 29.81 -22.97
CA LYS A 173 -38.37 31.14 -22.32
C LYS A 173 -39.80 31.64 -22.31
N PHE A 174 -40.26 32.07 -21.14
CA PHE A 174 -41.56 32.68 -20.87
C PHE A 174 -41.67 34.14 -21.32
N ASN A 175 -42.90 34.55 -21.59
CA ASN A 175 -43.38 35.92 -21.63
C ASN A 175 -43.97 36.35 -20.27
N GLU A 176 -44.62 37.53 -20.22
CA GLU A 176 -45.21 38.09 -19.00
C GLU A 176 -46.51 37.41 -18.56
N GLU A 177 -47.34 36.96 -19.50
CA GLU A 177 -48.59 36.21 -19.26
C GLU A 177 -48.30 34.82 -18.69
N GLU A 178 -47.37 34.09 -19.31
CA GLU A 178 -46.86 32.79 -18.86
C GLU A 178 -46.28 32.88 -17.43
N ARG A 179 -45.56 33.97 -17.11
CA ARG A 179 -45.04 34.23 -15.76
C ARG A 179 -46.17 34.53 -14.77
N THR A 180 -47.06 35.47 -15.11
CA THR A 180 -48.18 35.90 -14.25
C THR A 180 -49.13 34.73 -13.97
N TRP A 181 -49.24 33.77 -14.89
CA TRP A 181 -50.01 32.54 -14.68
C TRP A 181 -49.46 31.70 -13.53
N TYR A 182 -48.14 31.51 -13.41
CA TYR A 182 -47.54 30.80 -12.27
C TYR A 182 -47.76 31.55 -10.96
N GLU A 183 -47.63 32.89 -10.97
CA GLU A 183 -47.85 33.75 -9.79
C GLU A 183 -49.32 33.70 -9.32
N ASN A 184 -50.28 33.70 -10.25
CA ASN A 184 -51.71 33.51 -9.96
C ASN A 184 -52.07 32.09 -9.47
N ASN A 185 -51.25 31.08 -9.79
CA ASN A 185 -51.37 29.72 -9.24
C ASN A 185 -50.59 29.54 -7.92
N GLY A 186 -50.10 30.63 -7.32
CA GLY A 186 -49.47 30.65 -6.00
C GLY A 186 -47.96 30.36 -5.98
N CYS A 187 -47.32 30.15 -7.13
CA CYS A 187 -45.87 30.00 -7.21
C CYS A 187 -45.19 31.35 -6.95
N GLN A 188 -44.09 31.37 -6.19
CA GLN A 188 -43.40 32.62 -5.82
C GLN A 188 -42.04 32.73 -6.51
N LEU A 189 -41.72 33.91 -7.06
CA LEU A 189 -40.40 34.17 -7.63
C LEU A 189 -39.37 34.39 -6.50
N VAL A 190 -38.62 33.34 -6.18
CA VAL A 190 -37.61 33.33 -5.12
C VAL A 190 -36.22 33.53 -5.73
N SER A 191 -35.44 34.47 -5.17
CA SER A 191 -33.99 34.52 -5.34
C SER A 191 -33.34 33.53 -4.39
N VAL A 192 -32.41 32.72 -4.90
CA VAL A 192 -31.81 31.59 -4.19
C VAL A 192 -30.29 31.81 -4.08
N PRO A 193 -29.80 32.46 -3.01
CA PRO A 193 -28.37 32.60 -2.78
C PRO A 193 -27.72 31.23 -2.58
N VAL A 194 -26.64 30.99 -3.33
CA VAL A 194 -25.79 29.81 -3.19
C VAL A 194 -24.43 30.27 -2.66
N PRO A 195 -23.97 29.74 -1.51
CA PRO A 195 -22.65 30.07 -0.98
C PRO A 195 -21.54 29.51 -1.87
N GLU A 196 -20.31 29.98 -1.68
CA GLU A 196 -19.14 29.37 -2.30
C GLU A 196 -19.06 27.88 -1.93
N GLY A 197 -18.74 27.03 -2.92
CA GLY A 197 -18.72 25.58 -2.78
C GLY A 197 -20.10 24.94 -2.66
N GLY A 198 -21.19 25.70 -2.78
CA GLY A 198 -22.55 25.17 -2.83
C GLY A 198 -22.96 24.69 -4.23
N ILE A 199 -23.90 23.75 -4.27
CA ILE A 199 -24.67 23.40 -5.46
C ILE A 199 -26.14 23.73 -5.22
N VAL A 200 -26.80 24.35 -6.19
CA VAL A 200 -28.26 24.33 -6.26
C VAL A 200 -28.70 23.26 -7.25
N LEU A 201 -29.66 22.43 -6.84
CA LEU A 201 -30.34 21.44 -7.69
C LEU A 201 -31.79 21.86 -7.92
N TRP A 202 -32.35 21.52 -9.08
CA TRP A 202 -33.77 21.72 -9.39
C TRP A 202 -34.34 20.62 -10.29
N ASP A 203 -35.64 20.36 -10.18
CA ASP A 203 -36.37 19.49 -11.11
C ASP A 203 -36.39 20.14 -12.50
N SER A 204 -36.20 19.37 -13.57
CA SER A 204 -36.23 19.89 -14.95
C SER A 204 -37.58 20.52 -15.35
N ARG A 205 -38.65 20.28 -14.56
CA ARG A 205 -39.96 20.93 -14.64
C ARG A 205 -40.06 22.29 -13.93
N THR A 206 -39.07 22.70 -13.12
CA THR A 206 -39.10 23.95 -12.36
C THR A 206 -38.79 25.14 -13.27
N ALA A 207 -39.67 26.13 -13.30
CA ALA A 207 -39.44 27.37 -14.03
C ALA A 207 -38.38 28.20 -13.30
N HIS A 208 -37.29 28.53 -13.98
CA HIS A 208 -36.12 29.15 -13.34
C HIS A 208 -35.36 30.13 -14.26
N ASP A 209 -34.51 30.97 -13.67
CA ASP A 209 -33.43 31.67 -14.36
C ASP A 209 -32.28 32.08 -13.43
N ASN A 210 -31.52 33.09 -13.81
CA ASN A 210 -30.57 33.78 -12.94
C ASN A 210 -30.88 35.28 -13.01
N ILE A 211 -30.61 36.04 -11.95
CA ILE A 211 -30.72 37.50 -11.96
C ILE A 211 -29.48 38.14 -12.58
N ALA A 212 -29.68 39.22 -13.32
CA ALA A 212 -28.59 40.11 -13.73
C ALA A 212 -27.98 40.81 -12.50
N PRO A 213 -26.68 41.16 -12.52
CA PRO A 213 -26.04 41.87 -11.41
C PRO A 213 -26.68 43.25 -11.23
N LEU A 214 -27.15 43.56 -10.02
CA LEU A 214 -27.86 44.81 -9.76
C LEU A 214 -26.89 46.00 -9.59
N SER A 215 -27.34 47.18 -10.03
CA SER A 215 -26.61 48.43 -9.79
C SER A 215 -26.50 48.70 -8.29
N GLY A 216 -25.31 49.04 -7.81
CA GLY A 216 -25.04 49.23 -6.38
C GLY A 216 -24.87 47.93 -5.57
N ARG A 217 -24.62 46.78 -6.21
CA ARG A 217 -24.23 45.55 -5.51
C ARG A 217 -22.99 45.78 -4.62
N PRO A 218 -22.90 45.17 -3.41
CA PRO A 218 -21.84 45.46 -2.44
C PRO A 218 -20.43 45.04 -2.90
N TYR A 219 -20.33 44.01 -3.75
CA TYR A 219 -19.05 43.45 -4.21
C TYR A 219 -18.93 43.57 -5.74
N THR A 220 -18.47 44.72 -6.23
CA THR A 220 -18.35 45.02 -7.67
C THR A 220 -17.22 44.27 -8.37
N ASP A 221 -16.34 43.63 -7.59
CA ASP A 221 -15.15 42.89 -7.97
C ASP A 221 -15.36 41.37 -8.15
N ARG A 222 -16.45 40.82 -7.63
CA ARG A 222 -16.79 39.39 -7.79
C ARG A 222 -17.09 38.99 -9.23
N TRP A 223 -16.68 37.76 -9.57
CA TRP A 223 -16.95 37.11 -10.85
C TRP A 223 -18.14 36.16 -10.71
N ARG A 224 -18.87 35.91 -11.80
CA ARG A 224 -19.72 34.71 -11.85
C ARG A 224 -18.84 33.54 -12.29
N CYS A 225 -18.74 32.50 -11.47
CA CYS A 225 -18.05 31.27 -11.80
C CYS A 225 -18.91 30.06 -11.40
N VAL A 226 -19.63 29.49 -12.37
CA VAL A 226 -20.62 28.43 -12.13
C VAL A 226 -20.42 27.29 -13.13
N CYS A 227 -20.36 26.06 -12.64
CA CYS A 227 -20.33 24.84 -13.47
C CYS A 227 -21.73 24.23 -13.54
N PHE A 228 -22.23 23.93 -14.75
CA PHE A 228 -23.46 23.15 -14.89
C PHE A 228 -23.17 21.66 -14.82
N VAL A 229 -24.14 20.92 -14.27
CA VAL A 229 -24.08 19.47 -14.12
C VAL A 229 -25.49 18.92 -13.91
N SER A 230 -25.87 17.96 -14.75
CA SER A 230 -27.01 17.08 -14.55
C SER A 230 -26.44 15.66 -14.52
N MET A 231 -27.05 14.78 -13.72
CA MET A 231 -26.80 13.34 -13.80
C MET A 231 -28.11 12.57 -13.62
N THR A 232 -28.24 11.43 -14.30
CA THR A 232 -29.40 10.54 -14.22
C THR A 232 -28.97 9.06 -14.17
N PRO A 233 -29.84 8.15 -13.67
CA PRO A 233 -29.58 6.71 -13.69
C PRO A 233 -29.21 6.19 -15.09
N ALA A 234 -28.11 5.46 -15.19
CA ALA A 234 -27.64 4.90 -16.46
C ALA A 234 -28.62 3.87 -17.06
N ILE A 235 -29.45 3.24 -16.22
CA ILE A 235 -30.52 2.31 -16.63
C ILE A 235 -31.66 2.99 -17.41
N TRP A 236 -31.71 4.33 -17.45
CA TRP A 236 -32.67 5.06 -18.28
C TRP A 236 -32.21 5.19 -19.74
N ALA A 237 -30.92 5.01 -20.03
CA ALA A 237 -30.38 5.12 -21.38
C ALA A 237 -30.63 3.84 -22.20
N GLY A 238 -31.11 4.00 -23.43
CA GLY A 238 -31.13 2.93 -24.41
C GLY A 238 -29.72 2.59 -24.91
N LYS A 239 -29.59 1.47 -25.64
CA LYS A 239 -28.34 1.12 -26.33
C LYS A 239 -27.89 2.27 -27.26
N ASP A 240 -28.83 2.86 -27.97
CA ASP A 240 -28.59 3.92 -28.95
C ASP A 240 -28.18 5.24 -28.27
N ASP A 241 -28.74 5.57 -27.09
CA ASP A 241 -28.29 6.70 -26.27
C ASP A 241 -26.83 6.52 -25.82
N ILE A 242 -26.45 5.29 -25.40
CA ILE A 242 -25.07 4.97 -25.00
C ILE A 242 -24.11 5.06 -26.19
N GLU A 243 -24.48 4.52 -27.36
CA GLU A 243 -23.65 4.60 -28.58
C GLU A 243 -23.49 6.05 -29.05
N PHE A 244 -24.57 6.85 -29.04
CA PHE A 244 -24.52 8.27 -29.33
C PHE A 244 -23.65 9.04 -28.33
N LYS A 245 -23.78 8.76 -27.03
CA LYS A 245 -23.01 9.43 -25.97
C LYS A 245 -21.53 9.07 -26.03
N ASN A 246 -21.19 7.81 -26.33
CA ASN A 246 -19.81 7.37 -26.55
C ASN A 246 -19.17 8.10 -27.73
N LYS A 247 -19.91 8.23 -28.85
CA LYS A 247 -19.46 9.03 -30.00
C LYS A 247 -19.27 10.50 -29.63
N ALA A 248 -20.27 11.12 -28.98
CA ALA A 248 -20.20 12.52 -28.55
C ALA A 248 -19.04 12.79 -27.58
N TYR A 249 -18.68 11.81 -26.74
CA TYR A 249 -17.50 11.88 -25.87
C TYR A 249 -16.20 11.81 -26.68
N ALA A 250 -16.08 10.86 -27.63
CA ALA A 250 -14.90 10.71 -28.48
C ALA A 250 -14.67 11.93 -29.40
N ASP A 251 -15.73 12.50 -29.97
CA ASP A 251 -15.70 13.73 -30.78
C ASP A 251 -15.41 14.98 -29.92
N LEU A 252 -15.33 14.84 -28.59
CA LEU A 252 -15.30 15.91 -27.59
C LEU A 252 -16.41 16.95 -27.82
N ALA A 253 -17.59 16.47 -28.17
CA ALA A 253 -18.78 17.27 -28.43
C ALA A 253 -19.45 17.70 -27.12
N MET A 254 -20.03 18.90 -27.12
CA MET A 254 -20.87 19.41 -26.04
C MET A 254 -22.28 18.84 -26.18
N THR A 255 -22.96 18.55 -25.07
CA THR A 255 -24.33 18.01 -25.09
C THR A 255 -25.31 18.89 -24.31
N THR A 256 -26.61 18.66 -24.44
CA THR A 256 -27.63 19.24 -23.56
C THR A 256 -27.50 18.75 -22.11
N HIS A 257 -28.31 19.30 -21.20
CA HIS A 257 -28.42 18.85 -19.81
C HIS A 257 -29.02 17.43 -19.68
N TRP A 258 -29.52 16.82 -20.75
CA TRP A 258 -30.03 15.45 -20.73
C TRP A 258 -28.90 14.44 -20.62
N SER A 259 -28.91 13.67 -19.53
CA SER A 259 -27.82 12.77 -19.19
C SER A 259 -27.96 11.37 -19.78
N SER A 260 -29.19 10.86 -19.93
CA SER A 260 -29.47 9.47 -20.32
C SER A 260 -30.36 9.27 -21.54
N GLN A 261 -31.29 10.18 -21.85
CA GLN A 261 -32.33 9.96 -22.88
C GLN A 261 -32.47 11.16 -23.80
N ASP A 262 -32.52 10.92 -25.12
CA ASP A 262 -32.59 11.93 -26.18
C ASP A 262 -31.45 12.96 -26.06
N VAL A 263 -30.25 12.47 -25.71
CA VAL A 263 -29.04 13.29 -25.58
C VAL A 263 -28.77 13.99 -26.92
N GLN A 264 -28.67 15.32 -26.91
CA GLN A 264 -28.46 16.12 -28.12
C GLN A 264 -27.10 16.82 -28.04
N ILE A 265 -26.38 16.86 -29.17
CA ILE A 265 -25.16 17.66 -29.31
C ILE A 265 -25.52 19.13 -29.49
N LEU A 266 -24.81 20.02 -28.79
CA LEU A 266 -24.90 21.45 -29.00
C LEU A 266 -24.05 21.83 -30.22
N GLU A 267 -24.71 22.12 -31.35
CA GLU A 267 -24.03 22.33 -32.64
C GLU A 267 -22.95 23.42 -32.58
N LEU A 268 -21.75 23.06 -33.05
CA LEU A 268 -20.75 24.05 -33.44
C LEU A 268 -21.26 24.77 -34.69
N SER A 269 -21.39 26.10 -34.62
CA SER A 269 -22.06 26.91 -35.66
C SER A 269 -21.27 27.08 -36.97
N GLU A 270 -20.30 26.21 -37.25
CA GLU A 270 -19.30 26.35 -38.31
C GLU A 270 -19.03 24.98 -38.97
N ASN A 271 -19.66 24.80 -40.14
CA ASN A 271 -19.31 23.88 -41.23
C ASN A 271 -19.49 22.34 -41.05
N LYS A 272 -20.42 21.78 -41.84
CA LYS A 272 -20.18 20.55 -42.63
C LYS A 272 -19.21 20.91 -43.79
N PRO A 273 -18.47 19.97 -44.43
CA PRO A 273 -18.75 18.52 -44.51
C PRO A 273 -17.51 17.59 -44.42
N GLU A 274 -17.72 16.35 -44.88
CA GLU A 274 -16.76 15.38 -45.45
C GLU A 274 -15.87 14.50 -44.55
N GLN A 275 -15.60 13.31 -45.07
CA GLN A 275 -14.87 12.23 -44.44
C GLN A 275 -13.40 12.28 -44.90
N HIS A 276 -12.46 12.27 -43.95
CA HIS A 276 -11.16 11.67 -44.20
C HIS A 276 -10.68 10.90 -42.98
N SER A 277 -10.33 9.64 -43.19
CA SER A 277 -9.73 8.77 -42.19
C SER A 277 -8.26 9.11 -41.99
N GLN A 278 -7.89 9.56 -40.80
CA GLN A 278 -6.53 9.43 -40.30
C GLN A 278 -6.57 8.87 -38.88
N THR A 279 -5.85 7.78 -38.66
CA THR A 279 -5.72 7.14 -37.36
C THR A 279 -4.87 8.04 -36.46
N VAL A 280 -5.39 8.40 -35.30
CA VAL A 280 -4.63 9.05 -34.22
C VAL A 280 -4.61 8.08 -33.05
N GLU A 281 -3.43 7.82 -32.50
CA GLU A 281 -3.25 6.86 -31.42
C GLU A 281 -3.83 7.39 -30.10
N MET A 282 -4.30 6.46 -29.26
CA MET A 282 -4.80 6.78 -27.93
C MET A 282 -3.66 7.24 -27.02
N ILE A 283 -3.86 8.35 -26.29
CA ILE A 283 -3.03 8.66 -25.13
C ILE A 283 -3.44 7.71 -24.01
N ASP A 284 -2.61 6.70 -23.75
CA ASP A 284 -2.82 5.72 -22.69
C ASP A 284 -2.35 6.28 -21.34
N ASP A 285 -2.98 7.40 -20.93
CA ASP A 285 -2.74 8.02 -19.62
C ASP A 285 -4.07 8.60 -19.09
N LYS A 286 -4.72 7.86 -18.19
CA LYS A 286 -5.97 8.28 -17.56
C LYS A 286 -5.69 9.48 -16.65
N PRO A 287 -6.38 10.62 -16.80
CA PRO A 287 -6.29 11.70 -15.83
C PRO A 287 -6.57 11.16 -14.41
N LYS A 288 -5.65 11.40 -13.47
CA LYS A 288 -5.83 10.98 -12.07
C LYS A 288 -6.95 11.81 -11.44
N ILE A 289 -8.16 11.24 -11.51
CA ILE A 289 -9.38 11.76 -10.91
C ILE A 289 -9.23 11.69 -9.40
N ASP A 290 -9.32 12.85 -8.75
CA ASP A 290 -9.36 12.91 -7.30
C ASP A 290 -10.71 12.36 -6.79
N TYR A 291 -10.66 11.47 -5.81
CA TYR A 291 -11.77 10.56 -5.46
C TYR A 291 -12.47 10.92 -4.13
N LEU A 292 -12.09 12.05 -3.53
CA LEU A 292 -12.25 12.33 -2.10
C LEU A 292 -13.68 12.55 -1.59
N SER A 293 -14.66 12.87 -2.43
CA SER A 293 -16.00 13.27 -1.97
C SER A 293 -17.00 12.13 -1.74
N ARG A 294 -16.66 10.86 -2.06
CA ARG A 294 -17.65 9.76 -2.15
C ARG A 294 -17.71 8.80 -0.96
N ILE A 295 -17.08 9.13 0.16
CA ILE A 295 -17.03 8.21 1.31
C ILE A 295 -18.28 8.36 2.20
N CYS A 296 -19.25 7.51 1.86
CA CYS A 296 -20.41 7.09 2.64
C CYS A 296 -21.63 8.04 2.73
N ILE A 297 -22.78 7.40 2.97
CA ILE A 297 -24.10 8.04 3.17
C ILE A 297 -24.29 8.48 4.64
N ILE A 298 -23.43 7.98 5.53
CA ILE A 298 -23.37 8.30 6.96
C ILE A 298 -22.68 9.67 7.12
N ARG A 299 -23.27 10.62 7.86
CA ARG A 299 -22.60 11.90 8.14
C ARG A 299 -21.37 11.68 9.01
N ILE A 300 -20.31 12.49 8.84
CA ILE A 300 -19.13 12.44 9.72
C ILE A 300 -19.50 12.58 11.20
N ASP A 301 -20.48 13.42 11.54
CA ASP A 301 -21.00 13.59 12.91
C ASP A 301 -21.51 12.27 13.50
N GLU A 302 -22.18 11.46 12.68
CA GLU A 302 -22.73 10.16 13.06
C GLU A 302 -21.64 9.07 13.13
N ILE A 303 -20.61 9.16 12.28
CA ILE A 303 -19.41 8.30 12.35
C ILE A 303 -18.65 8.56 13.66
N LEU A 304 -18.39 9.83 13.97
CA LEU A 304 -17.69 10.26 15.18
C LEU A 304 -18.50 9.96 16.44
N GLU A 305 -19.82 10.19 16.43
CA GLU A 305 -20.66 9.88 17.59
C GLU A 305 -20.77 8.36 17.82
N LYS A 306 -20.81 7.53 16.76
CA LYS A 306 -20.75 6.06 16.90
C LYS A 306 -19.40 5.59 17.44
N LEU A 307 -18.27 6.15 16.99
CA LEU A 307 -16.96 5.86 17.57
C LEU A 307 -16.89 6.29 19.05
N LYS A 308 -17.43 7.46 19.39
CA LYS A 308 -17.49 7.99 20.77
C LYS A 308 -18.39 7.17 21.70
N THR A 309 -19.58 6.76 21.25
CA THR A 309 -20.56 6.01 22.05
C THR A 309 -20.25 4.51 22.09
N ASN A 310 -20.11 3.87 20.94
CA ASN A 310 -20.02 2.42 20.81
C ASN A 310 -18.57 1.90 20.83
N GLY A 311 -17.59 2.75 20.51
CA GLY A 311 -16.18 2.36 20.32
C GLY A 311 -15.87 1.85 18.92
N TYR A 312 -16.86 1.76 18.03
CA TYR A 312 -16.73 1.25 16.66
C TYR A 312 -17.82 1.82 15.72
N VAL A 313 -17.60 1.70 14.40
CA VAL A 313 -18.57 2.04 13.35
C VAL A 313 -18.31 1.20 12.09
N VAL A 314 -19.39 0.77 11.42
CA VAL A 314 -19.31 0.16 10.07
C VAL A 314 -19.62 1.21 9.01
N ILE A 315 -18.74 1.32 8.02
CA ILE A 315 -18.82 2.26 6.90
C ILE A 315 -18.89 1.41 5.62
N PRO A 316 -20.09 1.18 5.06
CA PRO A 316 -20.28 0.33 3.89
C PRO A 316 -19.84 1.03 2.58
N ASN A 317 -19.69 0.23 1.51
CA ASN A 317 -19.54 0.70 0.12
C ASN A 317 -18.29 1.56 -0.18
N VAL A 318 -17.19 1.35 0.55
CA VAL A 318 -15.90 2.04 0.36
C VAL A 318 -15.13 1.48 -0.85
N LEU A 319 -15.17 0.15 -1.03
CA LEU A 319 -14.85 -0.50 -2.30
C LEU A 319 -16.15 -0.76 -3.09
N SER A 320 -16.06 -0.92 -4.41
CA SER A 320 -17.11 -1.57 -5.20
C SER A 320 -17.03 -3.10 -5.09
N GLU A 321 -18.09 -3.81 -5.48
CA GLU A 321 -18.08 -5.28 -5.58
C GLU A 321 -17.01 -5.78 -6.56
N GLU A 322 -16.83 -5.09 -7.69
CA GLU A 322 -15.80 -5.35 -8.70
C GLU A 322 -14.36 -5.17 -8.15
N GLU A 323 -14.13 -4.10 -7.38
CA GLU A 323 -12.85 -3.88 -6.68
C GLU A 323 -12.62 -4.96 -5.62
N CYS A 324 -13.67 -5.41 -4.93
CA CYS A 324 -13.58 -6.52 -4.00
C CYS A 324 -13.22 -7.84 -4.71
N ASP A 325 -13.82 -8.13 -5.86
CA ASP A 325 -13.54 -9.35 -6.62
C ASP A 325 -12.13 -9.36 -7.26
N GLU A 326 -11.64 -8.21 -7.75
CA GLU A 326 -10.24 -8.07 -8.18
C GLU A 326 -9.30 -8.39 -7.01
N HIS A 327 -9.52 -7.77 -5.86
CA HIS A 327 -8.62 -7.81 -4.71
C HIS A 327 -8.68 -9.14 -3.94
N ALA A 328 -9.88 -9.66 -3.66
CA ALA A 328 -10.06 -11.00 -3.11
C ALA A 328 -9.53 -12.07 -4.08
N GLY A 329 -9.77 -11.92 -5.40
CA GLY A 329 -9.19 -12.78 -6.41
C GLY A 329 -7.65 -12.74 -6.42
N SER A 330 -7.05 -11.58 -6.18
CA SER A 330 -5.60 -11.41 -6.07
C SER A 330 -5.03 -12.17 -4.87
N TYR A 331 -5.61 -11.96 -3.68
CA TYR A 331 -5.21 -12.66 -2.46
C TYR A 331 -5.44 -14.18 -2.55
N LYS A 332 -6.58 -14.64 -3.10
CA LYS A 332 -6.87 -16.06 -3.34
C LYS A 332 -5.83 -16.69 -4.30
N ARG A 333 -5.48 -16.02 -5.41
CA ARG A 333 -4.45 -16.49 -6.35
C ARG A 333 -3.06 -16.59 -5.71
N TRP A 334 -2.69 -15.62 -4.87
CA TRP A 334 -1.43 -15.68 -4.12
C TRP A 334 -1.42 -16.81 -3.08
N TYR A 335 -2.49 -16.95 -2.31
CA TYR A 335 -2.65 -17.98 -1.29
C TYR A 335 -2.56 -19.39 -1.88
N SER A 336 -3.23 -19.64 -3.02
CA SER A 336 -3.11 -20.91 -3.75
C SER A 336 -1.68 -21.14 -4.24
N LYS A 337 -1.05 -20.16 -4.89
CA LYS A 337 0.34 -20.31 -5.36
C LYS A 337 1.34 -20.63 -4.24
N LEU A 338 1.16 -20.05 -3.05
CA LEU A 338 2.03 -20.34 -1.90
C LEU A 338 1.80 -21.76 -1.35
N LYS A 339 0.57 -22.28 -1.44
CA LYS A 339 0.28 -23.69 -1.16
C LYS A 339 0.88 -24.62 -2.23
N ASP A 340 0.82 -24.23 -3.50
CA ASP A 340 1.31 -25.01 -4.64
C ASP A 340 2.84 -25.17 -4.64
N THR A 341 3.59 -24.22 -4.06
CA THR A 341 5.05 -24.35 -3.85
C THR A 341 5.43 -25.20 -2.63
N GLY A 342 4.45 -25.72 -1.87
CA GLY A 342 4.70 -26.44 -0.62
C GLY A 342 5.22 -25.57 0.53
N ALA A 343 5.21 -24.24 0.38
CA ALA A 343 5.64 -23.33 1.43
C ALA A 343 4.58 -23.28 2.55
N ARG A 344 5.02 -23.55 3.79
CA ARG A 344 4.16 -23.44 4.98
C ARG A 344 3.49 -22.07 5.03
N MET A 345 2.17 -22.03 5.21
CA MET A 345 1.39 -20.80 5.39
C MET A 345 1.55 -20.27 6.83
N MET A 346 2.27 -19.18 6.99
CA MET A 346 2.59 -18.55 8.28
C MET A 346 1.50 -17.55 8.67
N GLN A 347 0.35 -18.10 9.06
CA GLN A 347 -0.82 -17.38 9.57
C GLN A 347 -1.09 -17.76 11.03
N GLN A 348 -1.69 -16.86 11.81
CA GLN A 348 -2.35 -17.19 13.07
C GLN A 348 -3.79 -16.69 13.06
N ARG A 349 -4.73 -17.57 13.39
CA ARG A 349 -6.19 -17.36 13.33
C ARG A 349 -6.66 -16.69 12.04
N SER A 350 -6.21 -17.20 10.89
CA SER A 350 -6.37 -16.63 9.54
C SER A 350 -5.68 -15.27 9.27
N VAL A 351 -5.07 -14.62 10.27
CA VAL A 351 -4.30 -13.37 10.10
C VAL A 351 -2.88 -13.69 9.64
N ILE A 352 -2.42 -12.98 8.61
CA ILE A 352 -1.11 -13.11 7.98
C ILE A 352 -0.36 -11.79 8.19
N GLN A 353 0.65 -11.80 9.06
CA GLN A 353 1.61 -10.70 9.26
C GLN A 353 3.04 -11.17 8.87
N SER A 354 3.15 -11.70 7.66
CA SER A 354 4.36 -12.32 7.06
C SER A 354 4.42 -12.03 5.55
N TYR A 355 5.42 -12.57 4.83
CA TYR A 355 5.61 -12.46 3.36
C TYR A 355 5.58 -11.05 2.75
N LYS A 356 5.73 -10.00 3.57
CA LYS A 356 5.55 -8.60 3.14
C LYS A 356 4.14 -8.35 2.54
N VAL A 357 3.10 -9.07 2.98
CA VAL A 357 1.70 -8.89 2.50
C VAL A 357 1.20 -7.46 2.66
N GLY A 358 1.65 -6.76 3.69
CA GLY A 358 1.40 -5.34 3.94
C GLY A 358 1.86 -4.41 2.80
N HIS A 359 2.73 -4.90 1.90
CA HIS A 359 3.28 -4.19 0.75
C HIS A 359 2.82 -4.72 -0.62
N PHE A 360 1.90 -5.68 -0.70
CA PHE A 360 1.38 -6.12 -2.01
C PHE A 360 0.65 -4.96 -2.72
N ASP A 361 0.69 -4.95 -4.06
CA ASP A 361 -0.07 -4.01 -4.90
C ASP A 361 -1.54 -3.92 -4.48
N THR A 362 -2.19 -5.07 -4.26
CA THR A 362 -3.57 -5.15 -3.77
C THR A 362 -3.76 -4.48 -2.41
N THR A 363 -2.82 -4.68 -1.47
CA THR A 363 -2.86 -4.06 -0.14
C THR A 363 -2.67 -2.56 -0.22
N TRP A 364 -1.74 -2.07 -1.06
CA TRP A 364 -1.53 -0.65 -1.30
C TRP A 364 -2.74 0.00 -1.99
N LYS A 365 -3.34 -0.64 -2.99
CA LYS A 365 -4.59 -0.20 -3.63
C LYS A 365 -5.71 -0.01 -2.60
N ILE A 366 -5.97 -1.03 -1.77
CA ILE A 366 -6.98 -0.94 -0.70
C ILE A 366 -6.64 0.20 0.26
N ARG A 367 -5.41 0.24 0.79
CA ARG A 367 -4.95 1.24 1.77
C ARG A 367 -5.10 2.67 1.24
N LEU A 368 -4.74 2.93 -0.02
CA LEU A 368 -4.93 4.23 -0.66
C LEU A 368 -6.41 4.55 -0.90
N LYS A 369 -7.20 3.57 -1.34
CA LYS A 369 -8.65 3.71 -1.59
C LYS A 369 -9.45 4.01 -0.32
N VAL A 370 -9.03 3.50 0.84
CA VAL A 370 -9.68 3.77 2.14
C VAL A 370 -9.04 4.93 2.93
N LYS A 371 -7.94 5.53 2.45
CA LYS A 371 -7.33 6.74 3.06
C LYS A 371 -8.36 7.83 3.41
N PRO A 372 -9.36 8.18 2.56
CA PRO A 372 -10.25 9.30 2.86
C PRO A 372 -11.22 9.03 4.01
N VAL A 373 -11.43 7.76 4.39
CA VAL A 373 -12.19 7.39 5.60
C VAL A 373 -11.45 7.90 6.84
N PHE A 374 -10.12 7.77 6.85
CA PHE A 374 -9.27 8.26 7.92
C PHE A 374 -9.08 9.78 7.87
N GLU A 375 -9.04 10.38 6.67
CA GLU A 375 -8.96 11.84 6.53
C GLU A 375 -10.20 12.53 7.10
N MET A 376 -11.37 11.89 6.95
CA MET A 376 -12.61 12.26 7.64
C MET A 376 -12.41 12.26 9.16
N VAL A 377 -12.19 11.09 9.79
CA VAL A 377 -12.28 10.96 11.25
C VAL A 377 -11.17 11.70 12.01
N TRP A 378 -10.10 12.09 11.31
CA TRP A 378 -9.01 12.92 11.85
C TRP A 378 -9.03 14.39 11.39
N GLY A 379 -9.92 14.78 10.48
CA GLY A 379 -9.99 16.13 9.92
C GLY A 379 -8.72 16.59 9.19
N THR A 380 -7.93 15.67 8.62
CA THR A 380 -6.67 16.03 7.95
C THR A 380 -6.24 15.07 6.84
N LYS A 381 -5.80 15.65 5.71
CA LYS A 381 -5.19 14.91 4.58
C LYS A 381 -3.77 14.40 4.90
N LYS A 382 -3.13 14.96 5.95
CA LYS A 382 -1.75 14.66 6.38
C LYS A 382 -1.73 13.48 7.36
N LEU A 383 -1.81 12.27 6.82
CA LEU A 383 -1.83 11.02 7.57
C LEU A 383 -0.58 10.18 7.34
N LEU A 384 -0.18 9.45 8.38
CA LEU A 384 0.68 8.28 8.29
C LEU A 384 -0.19 7.03 8.46
N THR A 385 0.21 5.92 7.82
CA THR A 385 -0.53 4.64 7.79
C THR A 385 0.28 3.51 8.39
N SER A 386 -0.39 2.49 8.94
CA SER A 386 0.24 1.21 9.27
C SER A 386 0.52 0.40 7.99
N ILE A 387 1.58 -0.41 8.04
CA ILE A 387 1.92 -1.42 7.04
C ILE A 387 1.51 -2.78 7.61
N ASP A 388 0.21 -2.90 7.89
CA ASP A 388 -0.37 -4.04 8.62
C ASP A 388 -0.52 -5.30 7.76
N GLY A 389 -0.95 -6.39 8.39
CA GLY A 389 -1.25 -7.66 7.74
C GLY A 389 -2.61 -7.70 7.00
N ILE A 390 -2.96 -8.90 6.58
CA ILE A 390 -4.25 -9.25 5.97
C ILE A 390 -4.85 -10.47 6.69
N ALA A 391 -6.13 -10.79 6.49
CA ALA A 391 -6.66 -12.09 6.88
C ALA A 391 -7.24 -12.84 5.68
N ILE A 392 -6.83 -14.10 5.51
CA ILE A 392 -7.31 -15.02 4.48
C ILE A 392 -7.71 -16.34 5.14
N ALA A 393 -8.92 -16.82 4.85
CA ALA A 393 -9.35 -18.17 5.22
C ALA A 393 -10.14 -18.81 4.07
N MET A 394 -9.84 -20.09 3.81
CA MET A 394 -10.68 -20.94 2.97
C MET A 394 -12.00 -21.26 3.68
N PRO A 395 -13.08 -21.60 2.95
CA PRO A 395 -14.35 -22.02 3.54
C PRO A 395 -14.16 -23.25 4.44
N SER A 396 -14.62 -23.21 5.69
CA SER A 396 -14.26 -24.19 6.72
C SER A 396 -14.77 -25.60 6.41
N GLU A 397 -15.88 -25.72 5.69
CA GLU A 397 -16.48 -26.96 5.19
C GLU A 397 -15.57 -27.62 4.14
N THR A 398 -14.93 -26.85 3.26
CA THR A 398 -13.93 -27.36 2.30
C THR A 398 -12.58 -27.65 2.96
N ALA A 399 -12.27 -26.99 4.09
CA ALA A 399 -11.01 -27.15 4.80
C ALA A 399 -10.88 -28.50 5.54
N PHE A 400 -11.95 -29.31 5.62
CA PHE A 400 -11.89 -30.65 6.22
C PHE A 400 -10.92 -31.62 5.52
N ALA A 401 -10.61 -31.39 4.24
CA ALA A 401 -9.64 -32.21 3.50
C ALA A 401 -8.16 -31.93 3.84
N PHE A 402 -7.84 -30.90 4.64
CA PHE A 402 -6.47 -30.49 4.95
C PHE A 402 -6.31 -30.13 6.43
N SER A 403 -5.30 -30.69 7.11
CA SER A 403 -5.15 -30.66 8.57
C SER A 403 -4.61 -29.36 9.17
N GLU A 404 -4.27 -28.35 8.36
CA GLU A 404 -3.45 -27.20 8.81
C GLU A 404 -4.18 -25.86 9.01
N ALA A 405 -5.43 -25.70 8.54
CA ALA A 405 -6.10 -24.39 8.61
C ALA A 405 -6.51 -24.03 10.07
N ASP A 406 -5.73 -23.14 10.68
CA ASP A 406 -5.98 -22.47 11.95
C ASP A 406 -7.25 -21.59 11.91
N PHE A 407 -7.95 -21.44 13.04
CA PHE A 407 -9.28 -20.81 13.20
C PHE A 407 -10.49 -21.62 12.68
N ARG A 408 -10.98 -22.60 13.46
CA ARG A 408 -12.17 -23.40 13.10
C ARG A 408 -13.23 -23.53 14.20
N SER A 409 -12.91 -23.15 15.44
CA SER A 409 -13.76 -23.43 16.60
C SER A 409 -14.11 -22.16 17.37
N ASN A 410 -15.23 -22.19 18.10
CA ASN A 410 -15.59 -21.10 19.02
C ASN A 410 -14.60 -20.94 20.18
N GLY A 411 -13.79 -21.97 20.49
CA GLY A 411 -12.70 -21.89 21.46
C GLY A 411 -11.50 -21.06 20.98
N ASP A 412 -11.36 -20.82 19.66
CA ASP A 412 -10.25 -20.07 19.10
C ASP A 412 -10.37 -18.55 19.31
N CYS A 413 -11.52 -18.06 19.80
CA CYS A 413 -11.78 -16.65 20.07
C CYS A 413 -10.69 -16.01 20.97
N TRP A 414 -10.39 -14.73 20.74
CA TRP A 414 -9.26 -14.03 21.39
C TRP A 414 -9.57 -12.61 21.83
N MET A 415 -10.76 -12.37 22.41
CA MET A 415 -11.15 -11.07 22.98
C MET A 415 -9.97 -10.35 23.66
N HIS A 416 -9.58 -9.20 23.12
CA HIS A 416 -8.36 -8.50 23.52
C HIS A 416 -8.49 -6.98 23.43
N LEU A 417 -7.58 -6.29 24.12
CA LEU A 417 -7.19 -4.92 23.85
C LEU A 417 -5.91 -4.91 23.02
N ASP A 418 -5.77 -3.91 22.16
CA ASP A 418 -4.55 -3.66 21.38
C ASP A 418 -3.78 -2.41 21.87
N GLN A 419 -4.41 -1.59 22.71
CA GLN A 419 -3.80 -0.46 23.41
C GLN A 419 -3.53 -0.81 24.88
N GLY A 420 -2.25 -0.93 25.24
CA GLY A 420 -1.82 -1.16 26.62
C GLY A 420 -1.86 0.09 27.52
N VAL A 421 -1.69 -0.11 28.83
CA VAL A 421 -1.81 0.93 29.88
C VAL A 421 -0.85 2.13 29.73
N LYS A 422 0.19 2.01 28.91
CA LYS A 422 1.14 3.09 28.61
C LYS A 422 0.56 4.23 27.75
N ARG A 423 -0.59 4.02 27.10
CA ARG A 423 -1.25 5.00 26.24
C ARG A 423 -2.59 5.41 26.86
N THR A 424 -2.73 6.68 27.24
CA THR A 424 -3.93 7.23 27.89
C THR A 424 -4.81 7.99 26.90
N GLY A 425 -6.07 7.55 26.72
CA GLY A 425 -6.98 8.13 25.72
C GLY A 425 -6.73 7.59 24.29
N LEU A 426 -7.50 8.05 23.31
CA LEU A 426 -7.45 7.60 21.91
C LEU A 426 -6.05 7.81 21.30
N HIS A 427 -5.44 6.75 20.75
CA HIS A 427 -4.15 6.81 20.05
C HIS A 427 -4.17 6.29 18.61
N ALA A 428 -5.18 5.51 18.22
CA ALA A 428 -5.47 5.17 16.82
C ALA A 428 -6.95 4.84 16.63
N TYR A 429 -7.44 5.05 15.40
CA TYR A 429 -8.57 4.28 14.90
C TYR A 429 -7.99 3.14 14.07
N GLN A 430 -8.27 1.91 14.47
CA GLN A 430 -7.96 0.72 13.70
C GLN A 430 -9.08 0.45 12.69
N GLY A 431 -8.78 -0.32 11.65
CA GLY A 431 -9.69 -0.60 10.57
C GLY A 431 -9.46 -1.95 9.89
N ALA A 432 -10.56 -2.57 9.45
CA ALA A 432 -10.57 -3.82 8.70
C ALA A 432 -11.52 -3.68 7.51
N VAL A 433 -10.96 -3.78 6.30
CA VAL A 433 -11.68 -3.68 5.02
C VAL A 433 -12.05 -5.09 4.55
N TYR A 434 -13.32 -5.32 4.24
CA TYR A 434 -13.88 -6.62 3.91
C TYR A 434 -14.14 -6.74 2.40
N MET A 435 -13.42 -7.64 1.71
CA MET A 435 -13.63 -7.91 0.28
C MET A 435 -14.58 -9.09 0.02
N GLU A 436 -15.09 -9.71 1.08
CA GLU A 436 -16.26 -10.59 1.07
C GLU A 436 -17.16 -10.15 2.24
N GLU A 437 -18.47 -10.34 2.14
CA GLU A 437 -19.37 -9.98 3.25
C GLU A 437 -19.10 -10.89 4.47
N ALA A 438 -19.09 -10.30 5.67
CA ALA A 438 -19.08 -11.04 6.94
C ALA A 438 -20.46 -10.96 7.59
N THR A 439 -21.10 -12.13 7.80
CA THR A 439 -22.37 -12.24 8.54
C THR A 439 -22.12 -12.50 10.02
N ASP A 440 -23.16 -12.47 10.86
CA ASP A 440 -23.11 -12.83 12.28
C ASP A 440 -22.60 -14.26 12.58
N LYS A 441 -22.51 -15.10 11.53
CA LYS A 441 -22.09 -16.51 11.57
C LYS A 441 -20.77 -16.79 10.84
N ASP A 442 -20.18 -15.79 10.20
CA ASP A 442 -19.15 -16.01 9.19
C ASP A 442 -18.01 -14.99 9.30
N TYR A 443 -16.91 -15.42 9.94
CA TYR A 443 -15.70 -14.62 10.21
C TYR A 443 -15.96 -13.19 10.72
N CYS A 444 -17.03 -13.03 11.50
CA CYS A 444 -17.55 -11.73 11.96
C CYS A 444 -16.62 -11.05 12.95
N PHE A 445 -16.38 -9.75 12.78
CA PHE A 445 -15.82 -8.92 13.85
C PHE A 445 -16.79 -8.92 15.04
N ARG A 446 -16.28 -8.99 16.27
CA ARG A 446 -17.06 -8.76 17.48
C ARG A 446 -16.43 -7.69 18.34
N VAL A 447 -17.27 -7.01 19.10
CA VAL A 447 -16.88 -5.85 19.89
C VAL A 447 -17.65 -5.82 21.21
N MET A 448 -16.99 -5.43 22.30
CA MET A 448 -17.65 -5.02 23.53
C MET A 448 -18.02 -3.55 23.42
N VAL A 449 -19.31 -3.27 23.18
CA VAL A 449 -19.82 -1.92 22.96
C VAL A 449 -19.53 -1.03 24.18
N GLY A 450 -18.90 0.13 23.95
CA GLY A 450 -18.54 1.09 25.00
C GLY A 450 -17.27 0.78 25.81
N SER A 451 -16.60 -0.35 25.55
CA SER A 451 -15.44 -0.81 26.35
C SER A 451 -14.24 0.16 26.35
N HIS A 452 -14.09 0.97 25.30
CA HIS A 452 -13.07 2.03 25.19
C HIS A 452 -13.22 3.14 26.24
N GLN A 453 -14.42 3.33 26.78
CA GLN A 453 -14.69 4.31 27.85
C GLN A 453 -14.12 3.85 29.20
N PHE A 454 -14.03 2.53 29.42
CA PHE A 454 -13.55 1.91 30.67
C PHE A 454 -12.06 1.52 30.64
N HIS A 455 -11.30 1.93 29.62
CA HIS A 455 -9.89 1.53 29.43
C HIS A 455 -8.98 1.86 30.63
N SER A 456 -9.16 3.04 31.21
CA SER A 456 -8.41 3.50 32.39
C SER A 456 -8.89 2.82 33.69
N GLU A 457 -10.16 2.46 33.77
CA GLU A 457 -10.84 1.78 34.87
C GLU A 457 -10.41 0.30 34.92
N PHE A 458 -10.37 -0.36 33.76
CA PHE A 458 -9.96 -1.76 33.61
C PHE A 458 -8.54 -2.00 34.15
N PHE A 459 -7.56 -1.18 33.75
CA PHE A 459 -6.20 -1.32 34.26
C PHE A 459 -6.00 -0.89 35.73
N ARG A 460 -6.98 -0.21 36.33
CA ARG A 460 -7.04 0.01 37.79
C ARG A 460 -7.66 -1.18 38.53
N ALA A 461 -8.70 -1.80 37.96
CA ALA A 461 -9.33 -3.01 38.49
C ALA A 461 -8.40 -4.24 38.39
N PHE A 462 -7.64 -4.34 37.30
CA PHE A 462 -6.70 -5.44 37.04
C PHE A 462 -5.25 -4.92 36.87
N PRO A 463 -4.53 -4.57 37.96
CA PRO A 463 -3.14 -4.11 37.89
C PRO A 463 -2.18 -5.11 37.20
N ASN A 464 -2.49 -6.42 37.28
CA ASN A 464 -1.76 -7.48 36.58
C ASN A 464 -1.91 -7.40 35.05
N ALA A 465 -3.09 -7.01 34.54
CA ALA A 465 -3.28 -6.71 33.13
C ALA A 465 -2.46 -5.47 32.74
N GLY A 466 -2.45 -4.46 33.60
CA GLY A 466 -1.62 -3.26 33.47
C GLY A 466 -0.13 -3.61 33.29
N GLU A 467 0.45 -4.36 34.22
CA GLU A 467 1.88 -4.74 34.17
C GLU A 467 2.24 -5.62 32.97
N LYS A 468 1.38 -6.56 32.57
CA LYS A 468 1.56 -7.32 31.31
C LYS A 468 1.52 -6.38 30.09
N SER A 469 0.54 -5.47 30.03
CA SER A 469 0.34 -4.57 28.88
C SER A 469 1.46 -3.53 28.68
N LYS A 470 2.27 -3.26 29.72
CA LYS A 470 3.51 -2.46 29.60
C LYS A 470 4.58 -3.13 28.73
N ARG A 471 4.51 -4.46 28.55
CA ARG A 471 5.53 -5.28 27.87
C ARG A 471 5.08 -5.71 26.46
N CYS A 472 3.79 -5.98 26.28
CA CYS A 472 3.16 -6.22 24.98
C CYS A 472 1.79 -5.52 25.00
N GLU A 473 1.49 -4.67 24.02
CA GLU A 473 0.24 -3.87 24.03
C GLU A 473 -1.00 -4.71 23.71
N PHE A 474 -0.84 -5.80 22.96
CA PHE A 474 -1.84 -6.86 22.80
C PHE A 474 -2.09 -7.55 24.15
N TYR A 475 -3.33 -7.48 24.64
CA TYR A 475 -3.76 -8.08 25.89
C TYR A 475 -5.04 -8.90 25.72
N LYS A 476 -4.91 -10.22 25.53
CA LYS A 476 -6.05 -11.16 25.54
C LYS A 476 -6.62 -11.31 26.95
N PHE A 477 -7.94 -11.18 27.06
CA PHE A 477 -8.69 -11.31 28.30
C PHE A 477 -8.85 -12.76 28.77
N ASN A 478 -8.97 -12.92 30.08
CA ASN A 478 -9.57 -14.10 30.72
C ASN A 478 -11.09 -13.90 30.96
N GLU A 479 -11.75 -14.89 31.57
CA GLU A 479 -13.20 -14.89 31.79
C GLU A 479 -13.66 -13.85 32.84
N GLU A 480 -12.93 -13.68 33.93
CA GLU A 480 -13.21 -12.66 34.97
C GLU A 480 -13.08 -11.23 34.40
N GLU A 481 -12.01 -10.98 33.63
CA GLU A 481 -11.77 -9.70 32.94
C GLU A 481 -12.88 -9.39 31.93
N ARG A 482 -13.40 -10.40 31.23
CA ARG A 482 -14.57 -10.26 30.34
C ARG A 482 -15.85 -9.97 31.12
N THR A 483 -16.17 -10.76 32.14
CA THR A 483 -17.38 -10.58 32.95
C THR A 483 -17.36 -9.25 33.71
N TRP A 484 -16.19 -8.69 34.01
CA TRP A 484 -16.08 -7.31 34.52
C TRP A 484 -16.61 -6.27 33.52
N TYR A 485 -16.28 -6.36 32.23
CA TYR A 485 -16.84 -5.47 31.21
C TYR A 485 -18.37 -5.65 31.08
N GLU A 486 -18.84 -6.89 31.08
CA GLU A 486 -20.28 -7.22 31.02
C GLU A 486 -21.04 -6.66 32.22
N ASN A 487 -20.47 -6.74 33.44
CA ASN A 487 -21.02 -6.15 34.66
C ASN A 487 -20.98 -4.60 34.68
N ASN A 488 -20.08 -3.97 33.92
CA ASN A 488 -20.05 -2.52 33.71
C ASN A 488 -20.98 -2.05 32.56
N GLY A 489 -21.78 -2.97 32.00
CA GLY A 489 -22.81 -2.67 30.99
C GLY A 489 -22.34 -2.77 29.54
N CYS A 490 -21.08 -3.14 29.28
CA CYS A 490 -20.60 -3.39 27.92
C CYS A 490 -21.20 -4.68 27.36
N GLN A 491 -21.77 -4.62 26.16
CA GLN A 491 -22.39 -5.77 25.50
C GLN A 491 -21.47 -6.32 24.41
N LEU A 492 -21.18 -7.62 24.43
CA LEU A 492 -20.47 -8.29 23.34
C LEU A 492 -21.43 -8.61 22.20
N ILE A 493 -21.21 -8.00 21.03
CA ILE A 493 -22.02 -8.21 19.83
C ILE A 493 -21.16 -8.64 18.62
N SER A 494 -21.76 -9.39 17.71
CA SER A 494 -21.24 -9.57 16.35
C SER A 494 -21.59 -8.36 15.49
N VAL A 495 -20.67 -7.98 14.60
CA VAL A 495 -20.77 -6.79 13.75
C VAL A 495 -20.66 -7.23 12.29
N PRO A 496 -21.79 -7.52 11.62
CA PRO A 496 -21.80 -7.82 10.20
C PRO A 496 -21.22 -6.67 9.37
N VAL A 497 -20.41 -6.99 8.37
CA VAL A 497 -19.81 -6.01 7.45
C VAL A 497 -20.13 -6.42 6.01
N PRO A 498 -20.87 -5.60 5.25
CA PRO A 498 -21.18 -5.92 3.86
C PRO A 498 -19.91 -5.89 2.99
N LYS A 499 -19.93 -6.61 1.86
CA LYS A 499 -18.82 -6.62 0.89
C LYS A 499 -18.46 -5.20 0.46
N GLY A 500 -17.17 -4.87 0.51
CA GLY A 500 -16.64 -3.53 0.28
C GLY A 500 -16.80 -2.53 1.42
N GLY A 501 -17.28 -2.97 2.59
CA GLY A 501 -17.30 -2.17 3.81
C GLY A 501 -15.96 -2.17 4.55
N ILE A 502 -15.77 -1.15 5.38
CA ILE A 502 -14.75 -1.10 6.44
C ILE A 502 -15.45 -1.01 7.80
N VAL A 503 -14.99 -1.76 8.78
CA VAL A 503 -15.27 -1.46 10.20
C VAL A 503 -14.09 -0.70 10.77
N LEU A 504 -14.36 0.42 11.44
CA LEU A 504 -13.39 1.20 12.21
C LEU A 504 -13.68 1.07 13.70
N TRP A 505 -12.65 1.06 14.55
CA TRP A 505 -12.79 1.07 16.00
C TRP A 505 -11.67 1.84 16.70
N ASP A 506 -11.97 2.39 17.88
CA ASP A 506 -11.00 3.01 18.79
C ASP A 506 -10.00 1.94 19.29
N SER A 507 -8.71 2.25 19.31
CA SER A 507 -7.65 1.32 19.75
C SER A 507 -7.81 0.81 21.19
N ARG A 508 -8.67 1.45 22.00
CA ARG A 508 -9.05 1.05 23.35
C ARG A 508 -10.25 0.10 23.42
N THR A 509 -10.92 -0.18 22.31
CA THR A 509 -12.12 -1.04 22.30
C THR A 509 -11.74 -2.52 22.36
N ALA A 510 -12.31 -3.26 23.30
CA ALA A 510 -12.12 -4.70 23.41
C ALA A 510 -12.89 -5.42 22.29
N HIS A 511 -12.18 -6.25 21.52
CA HIS A 511 -12.72 -6.85 20.30
C HIS A 511 -12.11 -8.24 19.98
N ASP A 512 -12.76 -8.99 19.08
CA ASP A 512 -12.18 -10.14 18.38
C ASP A 512 -12.84 -10.43 17.02
N THR A 513 -12.62 -11.64 16.50
CA THR A 513 -13.40 -12.25 15.43
C THR A 513 -13.96 -13.58 15.94
N ILE A 514 -15.10 -14.03 15.44
CA ILE A 514 -15.53 -15.44 15.53
C ILE A 514 -14.94 -16.30 14.41
N ALA A 515 -14.78 -17.60 14.67
CA ALA A 515 -14.72 -18.60 13.61
C ALA A 515 -16.10 -18.76 12.93
N THR A 516 -16.16 -19.47 11.81
CA THR A 516 -17.44 -19.83 11.16
C THR A 516 -18.30 -20.69 12.09
N LEU A 517 -19.60 -20.38 12.18
CA LEU A 517 -20.58 -21.19 12.90
C LEU A 517 -21.16 -22.27 11.98
N SER A 518 -21.39 -23.46 12.55
CA SER A 518 -22.04 -24.56 11.83
C SER A 518 -23.45 -24.19 11.40
N GLY A 519 -23.84 -24.53 10.16
CA GLY A 519 -25.13 -24.14 9.59
C GLY A 519 -25.20 -22.67 9.12
N ARG A 520 -24.05 -22.05 8.77
CA ARG A 520 -24.05 -20.83 7.96
C ARG A 520 -24.64 -21.11 6.56
N PRO A 521 -25.31 -20.14 5.91
CA PRO A 521 -25.94 -20.36 4.60
C PRO A 521 -24.93 -20.54 3.46
N ASP A 522 -23.89 -19.69 3.41
CA ASP A 522 -22.97 -19.61 2.27
C ASP A 522 -21.66 -20.36 2.56
N THR A 523 -21.70 -21.69 2.44
CA THR A 523 -20.60 -22.59 2.83
C THR A 523 -19.37 -22.54 1.90
N ASP A 524 -19.41 -21.76 0.83
CA ASP A 524 -18.31 -21.52 -0.12
C ASP A 524 -17.59 -20.18 0.10
N ARG A 525 -18.08 -19.37 1.04
CA ARG A 525 -17.55 -18.02 1.30
C ARG A 525 -16.20 -18.06 2.03
N TRP A 526 -15.23 -17.30 1.51
CA TRP A 526 -13.88 -17.12 2.07
C TRP A 526 -13.85 -15.92 3.04
N ARG A 527 -12.90 -15.94 4.00
CA ARG A 527 -12.44 -14.69 4.63
C ARG A 527 -11.43 -14.02 3.71
N CYS A 528 -11.65 -12.75 3.37
CA CYS A 528 -10.66 -11.88 2.73
C CYS A 528 -10.79 -10.47 3.35
N VAL A 529 -9.81 -10.10 4.18
CA VAL A 529 -9.80 -8.82 4.93
C VAL A 529 -8.43 -8.16 4.82
N CYS A 530 -8.40 -6.83 4.68
CA CYS A 530 -7.18 -6.03 4.76
C CYS A 530 -7.20 -5.18 6.04
N PHE A 531 -6.17 -5.27 6.89
CA PHE A 531 -6.03 -4.41 8.05
C PHE A 531 -5.37 -3.09 7.68
N VAL A 532 -5.82 -2.01 8.30
CA VAL A 532 -5.37 -0.65 8.02
C VAL A 532 -5.67 0.25 9.22
N SER A 533 -4.67 1.00 9.66
CA SER A 533 -4.83 2.12 10.56
C SER A 533 -4.15 3.33 9.94
N MET A 534 -4.65 4.52 10.22
CA MET A 534 -3.96 5.77 9.92
C MET A 534 -4.16 6.76 11.06
N THR A 535 -3.21 7.67 11.22
CA THR A 535 -3.21 8.72 12.26
C THR A 535 -2.57 10.01 11.73
N PRO A 536 -2.87 11.19 12.30
CA PRO A 536 -2.23 12.46 11.92
C PRO A 536 -0.71 12.38 11.91
N ALA A 537 -0.08 12.84 10.83
CA ALA A 537 1.38 12.83 10.67
C ALA A 537 2.09 13.73 11.70
N ILE A 538 1.41 14.78 12.18
CA ILE A 538 1.90 15.70 13.21
C ILE A 538 2.09 15.04 14.59
N TRP A 539 1.61 13.81 14.78
CA TRP A 539 1.84 13.06 16.02
C TRP A 539 3.21 12.38 16.06
N ALA A 540 3.81 12.05 14.91
CA ALA A 540 5.10 11.37 14.84
C ALA A 540 6.26 12.32 15.23
N GLY A 541 7.18 11.85 16.08
CA GLY A 541 8.46 12.51 16.29
C GLY A 541 9.41 12.38 15.09
N LYS A 542 10.59 13.01 15.15
CA LYS A 542 11.63 12.83 14.14
C LYS A 542 12.00 11.34 13.99
N ASP A 543 12.25 10.69 15.13
CA ASP A 543 12.67 9.30 15.23
C ASP A 543 11.59 8.33 14.70
N ASP A 544 10.30 8.65 14.94
CA ASP A 544 9.17 7.92 14.36
C ASP A 544 9.15 8.01 12.82
N ILE A 545 9.49 9.17 12.24
CA ILE A 545 9.57 9.35 10.79
C ILE A 545 10.78 8.63 10.21
N GLU A 546 11.95 8.71 10.85
CA GLU A 546 13.17 8.01 10.41
C GLU A 546 12.98 6.49 10.46
N PHE A 547 12.42 5.97 11.56
CA PHE A 547 12.01 4.56 11.67
C PHE A 547 11.03 4.14 10.57
N LYS A 548 10.04 5.01 10.25
CA LYS A 548 9.03 4.69 9.23
C LYS A 548 9.60 4.67 7.82
N ASN A 549 10.52 5.57 7.50
CA ASN A 549 11.20 5.59 6.20
C ASN A 549 12.02 4.32 6.04
N GLN A 550 12.84 3.96 7.03
CA GLN A 550 13.62 2.72 7.04
C GLN A 550 12.71 1.48 6.87
N ALA A 551 11.64 1.37 7.67
CA ALA A 551 10.69 0.27 7.57
C ALA A 551 9.98 0.19 6.19
N TYR A 552 9.77 1.32 5.52
CA TYR A 552 9.20 1.35 4.17
C TYR A 552 10.23 0.91 3.11
N GLU A 553 11.48 1.39 3.22
CA GLU A 553 12.59 1.07 2.30
C GLU A 553 13.01 -0.41 2.38
N ASP A 554 13.07 -0.99 3.58
CA ASP A 554 13.32 -2.43 3.78
C ASP A 554 12.14 -3.32 3.33
N ILE A 555 11.01 -2.71 2.95
CA ILE A 555 9.73 -3.37 2.68
C ILE A 555 9.30 -4.21 3.92
N ALA A 556 9.54 -3.67 5.11
CA ALA A 556 9.17 -4.25 6.39
C ALA A 556 7.72 -3.88 6.76
N MET A 557 7.10 -4.68 7.62
CA MET A 557 5.70 -4.50 8.01
C MET A 557 5.60 -3.94 9.42
N THR A 558 4.61 -3.09 9.69
CA THR A 558 4.42 -2.44 10.99
C THR A 558 3.14 -2.89 11.64
N THR A 559 3.14 -2.93 12.97
CA THR A 559 1.92 -2.92 13.79
C THR A 559 0.96 -1.78 13.38
N HIS A 560 -0.29 -1.85 13.84
CA HIS A 560 -1.32 -0.85 13.59
C HIS A 560 -0.92 0.59 13.99
N TRP A 561 0.06 0.76 14.89
CA TRP A 561 0.58 2.09 15.24
C TRP A 561 1.17 2.79 14.01
N SER A 562 0.53 3.90 13.63
CA SER A 562 0.79 4.54 12.33
C SER A 562 1.69 5.77 12.42
N SER A 563 1.79 6.41 13.60
CA SER A 563 2.62 7.60 13.86
C SER A 563 3.55 7.43 15.06
N GLN A 564 3.01 7.24 16.27
CA GLN A 564 3.79 7.27 17.52
C GLN A 564 4.13 5.89 18.09
N GLY A 565 5.40 5.68 18.41
CA GLY A 565 5.86 4.43 19.03
C GLY A 565 5.64 3.25 18.10
N GLN A 566 5.90 3.47 16.81
CA GLN A 566 5.78 2.47 15.75
C GLN A 566 6.70 1.28 16.05
N LYS A 567 6.21 0.09 15.69
CA LYS A 567 6.95 -1.17 15.84
C LYS A 567 6.78 -1.95 14.56
N LEU A 568 7.85 -2.62 14.14
CA LEU A 568 7.71 -3.66 13.14
C LEU A 568 6.79 -4.75 13.71
N PHE A 569 6.04 -5.41 12.84
CA PHE A 569 5.69 -6.78 13.15
C PHE A 569 6.99 -7.56 13.25
N LYS A 570 7.22 -8.20 14.40
CA LYS A 570 7.91 -9.49 14.37
C LYS A 570 7.19 -10.31 13.32
N LEU A 571 7.91 -10.69 12.27
CA LEU A 571 7.32 -11.44 11.16
C LEU A 571 6.61 -12.68 11.75
N TYR A 572 5.67 -13.32 11.03
CA TYR A 572 5.52 -14.77 11.22
C TYR A 572 6.67 -15.54 10.54
N ILE A 573 7.91 -15.14 10.82
CA ILE A 573 9.00 -16.06 11.16
C ILE A 573 8.93 -16.07 12.69
N GLN A 574 8.74 -17.23 13.34
CA GLN A 574 8.49 -17.33 14.79
C GLN A 574 9.32 -16.29 15.58
N ASP A 575 8.66 -15.43 16.39
CA ASP A 575 9.17 -14.43 17.35
C ASP A 575 10.63 -13.98 17.16
N ASP A 576 11.01 -12.70 17.06
CA ASP A 576 12.45 -12.31 16.98
C ASP A 576 13.28 -12.48 18.28
N ARG A 577 13.05 -13.58 18.99
CA ARG A 577 14.05 -14.41 19.67
C ARG A 577 14.10 -15.80 19.01
N HIS A 578 12.95 -16.44 18.80
CA HIS A 578 12.79 -17.64 17.95
C HIS A 578 13.24 -17.51 16.49
N SER A 579 13.50 -16.33 15.91
CA SER A 579 14.12 -16.22 14.58
C SER A 579 15.63 -16.50 14.67
N GLN A 580 16.30 -15.89 15.65
CA GLN A 580 17.63 -16.30 16.11
C GLN A 580 17.62 -17.76 16.59
N ASP A 581 16.70 -18.18 17.46
CA ASP A 581 16.62 -19.56 17.93
C ASP A 581 16.29 -20.53 16.78
N ALA A 582 15.62 -20.14 15.70
CA ALA A 582 15.37 -21.01 14.54
C ALA A 582 16.57 -21.11 13.61
N VAL A 583 17.35 -20.02 13.45
CA VAL A 583 18.63 -20.06 12.74
C VAL A 583 19.63 -20.90 13.54
N ILE A 584 19.77 -20.64 14.84
CA ILE A 584 20.59 -21.44 15.77
C ILE A 584 20.10 -22.89 15.77
N LYS A 585 18.81 -23.16 15.95
CA LYS A 585 18.27 -24.53 15.93
C LYS A 585 18.44 -25.21 14.58
N SER A 586 18.46 -24.50 13.45
CA SER A 586 18.79 -25.11 12.15
C SER A 586 20.28 -25.42 12.02
N LEU A 587 21.15 -24.55 12.54
CA LEU A 587 22.59 -24.81 12.66
C LEU A 587 22.84 -26.01 13.60
N GLU A 588 22.18 -26.08 14.74
CA GLU A 588 22.25 -27.18 15.70
C GLU A 588 21.61 -28.47 15.17
N ASP A 589 20.47 -28.43 14.48
CA ASP A 589 19.82 -29.64 13.95
C ASP A 589 20.59 -30.17 12.73
N ASN A 590 20.82 -29.29 11.74
CA ASN A 590 21.20 -29.65 10.38
C ASN A 590 22.64 -29.27 10.02
N GLY A 591 23.30 -28.39 10.78
CA GLY A 591 24.63 -27.85 10.46
C GLY A 591 24.62 -26.62 9.57
N TYR A 592 23.45 -26.18 9.11
CA TYR A 592 23.28 -25.03 8.22
C TYR A 592 21.90 -24.36 8.39
N ALA A 593 21.79 -23.11 7.94
CA ALA A 593 20.56 -22.32 7.87
C ALA A 593 20.50 -21.53 6.55
N VAL A 594 19.29 -21.21 6.09
CA VAL A 594 19.04 -20.32 4.94
C VAL A 594 18.29 -19.09 5.44
N ILE A 595 18.85 -17.92 5.16
CA ILE A 595 18.45 -16.63 5.74
C ILE A 595 18.05 -15.72 4.57
N PRO A 596 16.76 -15.52 4.29
CA PRO A 596 16.31 -14.74 3.14
C PRO A 596 16.35 -13.23 3.42
N ASN A 597 16.56 -12.42 2.38
CA ASN A 597 16.56 -10.94 2.43
C ASN A 597 17.70 -10.29 3.27
N VAL A 598 18.89 -10.87 3.29
CA VAL A 598 20.11 -10.20 3.81
C VAL A 598 20.51 -9.00 2.93
N LEU A 599 20.10 -9.01 1.66
CA LEU A 599 20.16 -7.87 0.73
C LEU A 599 18.81 -7.70 0.04
N SER A 600 18.51 -6.46 -0.36
CA SER A 600 17.43 -6.17 -1.30
C SER A 600 17.81 -6.61 -2.73
N LEU A 601 16.79 -6.87 -3.56
CA LEU A 601 17.01 -7.22 -4.97
C LEU A 601 17.74 -6.11 -5.75
N GLN A 602 17.50 -4.83 -5.40
CA GLN A 602 18.15 -3.68 -6.01
C GLN A 602 19.64 -3.58 -5.64
N GLU A 603 20.00 -3.86 -4.38
CA GLU A 603 21.40 -3.98 -3.97
C GLU A 603 22.07 -5.13 -4.74
N CYS A 604 21.43 -6.29 -4.83
CA CYS A 604 21.91 -7.43 -5.59
C CYS A 604 22.21 -7.09 -7.06
N ASP A 605 21.26 -6.48 -7.78
CA ASP A 605 21.45 -6.11 -9.19
C ASP A 605 22.53 -5.03 -9.37
N THR A 606 22.60 -4.06 -8.46
CA THR A 606 23.65 -3.03 -8.44
C THR A 606 25.03 -3.66 -8.25
N TYR A 607 25.16 -4.58 -7.30
CA TYR A 607 26.44 -5.23 -6.98
C TYR A 607 26.85 -6.22 -8.08
N ILE A 608 25.90 -6.95 -8.67
CA ILE A 608 26.12 -7.77 -9.87
C ILE A 608 26.66 -6.91 -11.02
N LYS A 609 26.09 -5.72 -11.24
CA LYS A 609 26.59 -4.80 -12.26
C LYS A 609 28.02 -4.36 -11.95
N GLU A 610 28.32 -3.94 -10.71
CA GLU A 610 29.68 -3.56 -10.30
C GLU A 610 30.69 -4.72 -10.52
N TYR A 611 30.35 -5.97 -10.18
CA TYR A 611 31.23 -7.11 -10.43
C TYR A 611 31.41 -7.44 -11.92
N LYS A 612 30.37 -7.26 -12.76
CA LYS A 612 30.46 -7.47 -14.21
C LYS A 612 31.30 -6.38 -14.89
N ASP A 613 31.10 -5.12 -14.50
CA ASP A 613 31.91 -3.99 -14.99
C ASP A 613 33.38 -4.15 -14.59
N TRP A 614 33.65 -4.58 -13.33
CA TRP A 614 35.00 -4.88 -12.86
C TRP A 614 35.63 -6.09 -13.58
N ALA A 615 34.90 -7.19 -13.76
CA ALA A 615 35.43 -8.37 -14.45
C ALA A 615 35.85 -8.03 -15.88
N LYS A 616 35.02 -7.24 -16.59
CA LYS A 616 35.38 -6.72 -17.91
C LYS A 616 36.63 -5.85 -17.88
N GLN A 617 36.78 -4.95 -16.89
CA GLN A 617 38.00 -4.14 -16.76
C GLN A 617 39.25 -5.00 -16.57
N VAL A 618 39.16 -6.16 -15.91
CA VAL A 618 40.28 -7.12 -15.82
C VAL A 618 40.56 -7.75 -17.19
N GLU A 619 39.54 -8.22 -17.92
CA GLU A 619 39.69 -8.76 -19.28
C GLU A 619 40.29 -7.74 -20.26
N ASP A 620 39.85 -6.48 -20.20
CA ASP A 620 40.35 -5.36 -21.02
C ASP A 620 41.86 -5.04 -20.76
N THR A 621 42.48 -5.56 -19.67
CA THR A 621 43.95 -5.44 -19.47
C THR A 621 44.77 -6.42 -20.33
N GLY A 622 44.13 -7.39 -21.00
CA GLY A 622 44.81 -8.47 -21.72
C GLY A 622 45.43 -9.55 -20.82
N ILE A 623 45.34 -9.42 -19.50
CA ILE A 623 45.69 -10.48 -18.55
C ILE A 623 44.51 -11.45 -18.44
N PRO A 624 44.70 -12.77 -18.62
CA PRO A 624 43.61 -13.74 -18.49
C PRO A 624 42.90 -13.63 -17.13
N PHE A 625 41.58 -13.62 -17.15
CA PHE A 625 40.76 -13.71 -15.94
C PHE A 625 40.92 -15.12 -15.35
N THR A 626 41.59 -15.21 -14.20
CA THR A 626 41.93 -16.50 -13.55
C THR A 626 41.07 -16.76 -12.30
N SER A 627 40.56 -17.98 -12.19
CA SER A 627 39.93 -18.49 -10.97
C SER A 627 40.41 -19.93 -10.73
N PHE A 628 40.65 -20.29 -9.47
CA PHE A 628 41.04 -21.64 -9.07
C PHE A 628 39.77 -22.39 -8.67
N GLU A 629 39.34 -23.40 -9.44
CA GLU A 629 38.14 -24.20 -9.14
C GLU A 629 36.89 -23.40 -8.71
N SER A 630 36.62 -22.27 -9.36
CA SER A 630 35.54 -21.31 -9.03
C SER A 630 35.79 -20.26 -7.95
N LEU A 631 37.01 -20.02 -7.43
CA LEU A 631 37.22 -19.17 -6.17
C LEU A 631 38.13 -18.00 -6.80
N ILE A 632 37.71 -16.72 -6.67
CA ILE A 632 38.47 -15.50 -7.05
C ILE A 632 39.25 -15.01 -5.81
N GLN A 633 40.42 -15.59 -5.58
CA GLN A 633 41.35 -15.16 -4.51
C GLN A 633 42.40 -14.13 -4.98
N GLY A 634 42.36 -13.72 -6.25
CA GLY A 634 43.28 -12.74 -6.85
C GLY A 634 42.71 -11.31 -6.91
N TYR A 635 43.43 -10.43 -7.61
CA TYR A 635 42.98 -9.09 -8.01
C TYR A 635 42.50 -8.16 -6.86
N ARG A 636 42.82 -8.50 -5.60
CA ARG A 636 42.43 -7.75 -4.39
C ARG A 636 40.90 -7.59 -4.23
N ILE A 637 40.10 -8.44 -4.89
CA ILE A 637 38.63 -8.37 -4.94
C ILE A 637 37.98 -8.39 -3.54
N GLY A 638 38.67 -8.96 -2.56
CA GLY A 638 38.35 -8.88 -1.13
C GLY A 638 38.06 -7.46 -0.63
N HIS A 639 38.67 -6.42 -1.22
CA HIS A 639 38.53 -5.02 -0.80
C HIS A 639 37.61 -4.17 -1.69
N PHE A 640 36.90 -4.76 -2.64
CA PHE A 640 36.01 -4.06 -3.57
C PHE A 640 34.75 -3.46 -2.90
N ASN A 641 34.13 -2.46 -3.53
CA ASN A 641 32.96 -1.72 -3.00
C ASN A 641 31.79 -2.66 -2.63
N ALA A 642 31.31 -3.44 -3.59
CA ALA A 642 30.27 -4.44 -3.35
C ALA A 642 30.66 -5.45 -2.25
N SER A 643 31.92 -5.90 -2.21
CA SER A 643 32.41 -6.84 -1.19
C SER A 643 32.26 -6.29 0.23
N TRP A 644 32.54 -5.01 0.43
CA TRP A 644 32.38 -4.34 1.72
C TRP A 644 30.92 -4.08 2.08
N ARG A 645 30.09 -3.64 1.13
CA ARG A 645 28.64 -3.46 1.38
C ARG A 645 27.98 -4.76 1.85
N VAL A 646 28.28 -5.86 1.18
CA VAL A 646 27.71 -7.18 1.52
C VAL A 646 28.22 -7.69 2.87
N ARG A 647 29.46 -7.41 3.27
CA ARG A 647 29.93 -7.71 4.64
C ARG A 647 29.19 -6.90 5.69
N LEU A 648 29.00 -5.60 5.47
CA LEU A 648 28.32 -4.74 6.44
C LEU A 648 26.86 -5.17 6.65
N LYS A 649 26.15 -5.53 5.58
CA LYS A 649 24.81 -6.14 5.67
C LYS A 649 24.81 -7.53 6.32
N ALA A 650 25.76 -8.40 5.97
CA ALA A 650 25.88 -9.71 6.61
C ALA A 650 26.25 -9.64 8.11
N LYS A 651 26.83 -8.51 8.58
CA LYS A 651 27.19 -8.31 9.98
C LYS A 651 25.98 -8.46 10.91
N GLU A 652 24.83 -7.92 10.51
CA GLU A 652 23.56 -7.97 11.25
C GLU A 652 23.11 -9.41 11.55
N VAL A 653 23.40 -10.37 10.66
CA VAL A 653 23.13 -11.80 10.85
C VAL A 653 24.11 -12.40 11.86
N PHE A 654 25.41 -12.12 11.70
CA PHE A 654 26.43 -12.66 12.60
C PHE A 654 26.34 -12.09 14.01
N SER A 655 25.91 -10.84 14.19
CA SER A 655 25.88 -10.19 15.51
C SER A 655 24.76 -10.72 16.39
N GLN A 656 23.62 -11.07 15.79
CA GLN A 656 22.56 -11.83 16.45
C GLN A 656 23.08 -13.19 16.91
N ILE A 657 23.65 -13.99 16.00
CA ILE A 657 24.05 -15.37 16.27
C ILE A 657 25.17 -15.48 17.31
N TRP A 658 26.17 -14.59 17.24
CA TRP A 658 27.22 -14.51 18.26
C TRP A 658 26.82 -13.72 19.52
N ASN A 659 25.61 -13.14 19.54
CA ASN A 659 25.13 -12.23 20.57
C ASN A 659 26.17 -11.13 20.89
N THR A 660 26.70 -10.46 19.87
CA THR A 660 27.59 -9.30 19.98
C THR A 660 27.76 -8.54 18.67
N GLU A 661 27.73 -7.21 18.73
CA GLU A 661 28.13 -6.33 17.61
C GLU A 661 29.65 -6.24 17.42
N LYS A 662 30.45 -6.80 18.34
CA LYS A 662 31.91 -6.68 18.40
C LYS A 662 32.54 -7.81 17.60
N LEU A 663 32.47 -7.72 16.28
CA LEU A 663 32.82 -8.79 15.34
C LEU A 663 34.06 -8.48 14.50
N LEU A 664 34.71 -9.54 14.04
CA LEU A 664 35.77 -9.49 13.04
C LEU A 664 35.37 -10.34 11.83
N SER A 665 35.59 -9.84 10.60
CA SER A 665 35.27 -10.54 9.34
C SER A 665 36.51 -10.94 8.52
N SER A 666 36.45 -12.03 7.77
CA SER A 666 37.40 -12.35 6.69
C SER A 666 36.96 -11.76 5.33
N ASN A 667 37.85 -11.80 4.31
CA ASN A 667 37.64 -11.10 3.03
C ASN A 667 37.84 -11.95 1.74
N LYS A 668 37.25 -13.16 1.68
CA LYS A 668 37.26 -14.15 0.55
C LYS A 668 36.03 -14.02 -0.40
N LEU A 669 36.10 -14.34 -1.71
CA LEU A 669 34.97 -14.23 -2.71
C LEU A 669 35.06 -15.22 -3.92
N TYR A 670 33.99 -15.92 -4.38
CA TYR A 670 34.13 -17.11 -5.27
C TYR A 670 33.00 -17.41 -6.34
N ALA A 671 33.35 -17.41 -7.66
CA ALA A 671 32.70 -18.16 -8.79
C ALA A 671 33.72 -18.46 -9.94
N LYS A 672 33.61 -19.39 -10.92
CA LYS A 672 32.62 -20.42 -11.42
C LYS A 672 33.40 -21.73 -11.90
N PRO A 673 32.75 -22.85 -12.33
CA PRO A 673 32.87 -24.26 -11.85
C PRO A 673 34.19 -25.06 -12.09
N ASN A 674 34.44 -26.18 -11.37
CA ASN A 674 34.58 -27.52 -12.04
C ASN A 674 34.61 -28.86 -11.24
N GLN A 675 34.71 -28.94 -9.90
CA GLN A 675 34.65 -30.25 -9.19
C GLN A 675 33.54 -30.35 -8.14
N GLU A 676 33.10 -31.58 -7.91
CA GLU A 676 32.41 -31.98 -6.68
C GLU A 676 33.46 -32.47 -5.69
N TRP A 677 33.37 -32.01 -4.45
CA TRP A 677 34.47 -32.03 -3.49
C TRP A 677 33.97 -31.74 -2.08
N LEU A 678 33.14 -32.63 -1.54
CA LEU A 678 32.71 -32.58 -0.14
C LEU A 678 33.95 -32.48 0.76
N HIS A 679 34.05 -31.37 1.48
CA HIS A 679 35.21 -31.02 2.31
C HIS A 679 34.78 -30.46 3.66
N ILE A 680 35.74 -30.42 4.58
CA ILE A 680 35.60 -29.86 5.92
C ILE A 680 36.68 -28.79 6.13
N ASP A 681 36.27 -27.58 6.50
CA ASP A 681 37.14 -26.42 6.65
C ASP A 681 37.69 -26.29 8.11
N GLN A 682 37.04 -26.88 9.11
CA GLN A 682 37.55 -26.94 10.47
C GLN A 682 38.44 -28.17 10.72
N GLY A 683 39.72 -27.95 11.01
CA GLY A 683 40.66 -29.04 11.30
C GLY A 683 40.47 -29.74 12.65
N GLY A 684 41.01 -30.96 12.77
CA GLY A 684 40.83 -31.85 13.93
C GLY A 684 41.46 -31.37 15.25
N HIS A 685 42.20 -30.26 15.21
CA HIS A 685 42.81 -29.59 16.36
C HIS A 685 41.91 -28.51 17.00
N ARG A 686 40.82 -28.10 16.34
CA ARG A 686 39.80 -27.17 16.85
C ARG A 686 38.64 -27.96 17.47
N ILE A 687 38.39 -27.82 18.77
CA ILE A 687 37.35 -28.56 19.52
C ILE A 687 36.03 -27.77 19.52
N GLY A 688 34.91 -28.42 19.16
CA GLY A 688 33.61 -27.74 19.10
C GLY A 688 33.56 -26.63 18.04
N LEU A 689 32.49 -25.82 18.04
CA LEU A 689 32.27 -24.74 17.07
C LEU A 689 33.39 -23.68 17.13
N HIS A 690 34.01 -23.36 16.00
CA HIS A 690 35.04 -22.31 15.89
C HIS A 690 34.69 -21.16 14.94
N ALA A 691 33.76 -21.35 14.00
CA ALA A 691 33.18 -20.26 13.22
C ALA A 691 31.82 -20.66 12.65
N PHE A 692 31.01 -19.65 12.31
CA PHE A 692 29.99 -19.82 11.28
C PHE A 692 30.53 -19.25 9.97
N GLN A 693 30.52 -20.06 8.93
CA GLN A 693 30.86 -19.68 7.57
C GLN A 693 29.58 -19.32 6.81
N GLY A 694 29.66 -18.46 5.81
CA GLY A 694 28.49 -17.98 5.08
C GLY A 694 28.75 -17.57 3.63
N ALA A 695 27.68 -17.58 2.85
CA ALA A 695 27.66 -17.24 1.44
C ALA A 695 26.40 -16.40 1.15
N VAL A 696 26.58 -15.13 0.81
CA VAL A 696 25.49 -14.22 0.43
C VAL A 696 25.30 -14.27 -1.08
N TYR A 697 24.10 -14.63 -1.52
CA TYR A 697 23.72 -14.85 -2.91
C TYR A 697 23.17 -13.56 -3.53
N LEU A 698 23.91 -13.01 -4.49
CA LEU A 698 23.46 -11.84 -5.26
C LEU A 698 22.55 -12.25 -6.42
N GLU A 699 22.53 -13.52 -6.80
CA GLU A 699 21.63 -14.07 -7.82
C GLU A 699 20.93 -15.32 -7.27
N GLU A 700 19.70 -15.59 -7.71
CA GLU A 700 18.94 -16.76 -7.29
C GLU A 700 19.64 -18.07 -7.75
N ALA A 701 19.73 -19.04 -6.84
CA ALA A 701 20.28 -20.36 -7.10
C ALA A 701 19.28 -21.46 -6.76
N CYS A 702 18.75 -22.13 -7.79
CA CYS A 702 17.91 -23.31 -7.66
C CYS A 702 18.75 -24.59 -7.55
N GLU A 703 18.10 -25.75 -7.35
CA GLU A 703 18.80 -27.05 -7.29
C GLU A 703 19.52 -27.41 -8.60
N THR A 704 19.06 -26.89 -9.73
CA THR A 704 19.63 -27.10 -11.06
C THR A 704 20.77 -26.12 -11.40
N ASP A 705 21.02 -25.12 -10.54
CA ASP A 705 22.07 -24.11 -10.67
C ASP A 705 23.36 -24.53 -9.93
N HIS A 706 24.28 -23.59 -9.71
CA HIS A 706 25.44 -23.76 -8.81
C HIS A 706 25.00 -23.70 -7.34
N CYS A 707 24.27 -24.71 -6.91
CA CYS A 707 23.74 -24.85 -5.55
C CYS A 707 24.87 -25.03 -4.52
N PHE A 708 24.66 -24.55 -3.30
CA PHE A 708 25.44 -25.05 -2.16
C PHE A 708 24.96 -26.48 -1.87
N ARG A 709 25.85 -27.37 -1.47
CA ARG A 709 25.48 -28.75 -1.14
C ARG A 709 26.17 -29.17 0.15
N VAL A 710 25.45 -29.93 0.97
CA VAL A 710 25.81 -30.15 2.37
C VAL A 710 25.50 -31.58 2.78
N LEU A 711 26.34 -32.18 3.62
CA LEU A 711 25.96 -33.35 4.41
C LEU A 711 25.27 -32.85 5.68
N ALA A 712 23.95 -32.71 5.63
CA ALA A 712 23.15 -32.29 6.77
C ALA A 712 23.41 -33.20 7.98
N LYS A 713 23.59 -32.59 9.16
CA LYS A 713 23.98 -33.19 10.46
C LYS A 713 25.46 -33.54 10.64
N SER A 714 26.31 -33.42 9.62
CA SER A 714 27.75 -33.82 9.69
C SER A 714 28.57 -33.11 10.79
N HIS A 715 28.25 -31.86 11.13
CA HIS A 715 28.87 -31.11 12.23
C HIS A 715 28.82 -31.81 13.60
N LYS A 716 27.79 -32.62 13.87
CA LYS A 716 27.66 -33.44 15.09
C LYS A 716 28.67 -34.58 15.16
N GLU A 717 29.23 -34.95 14.01
CA GLU A 717 30.07 -36.11 13.83
C GLU A 717 31.56 -35.77 13.60
N HIS A 718 31.92 -34.48 13.56
CA HIS A 718 33.30 -34.00 13.37
C HIS A 718 34.33 -34.73 14.23
N GLU A 719 34.10 -34.82 15.53
CA GLU A 719 35.01 -35.55 16.43
C GLU A 719 35.05 -37.06 16.15
N ASN A 720 33.92 -37.65 15.80
CA ASN A 720 33.82 -39.09 15.54
C ASN A 720 34.49 -39.45 14.21
N PHE A 721 34.41 -38.56 13.23
CA PHE A 721 35.13 -38.62 11.96
C PHE A 721 36.64 -38.60 12.20
N MET A 722 37.14 -37.61 12.97
CA MET A 722 38.56 -37.51 13.34
C MET A 722 39.06 -38.71 14.18
N LYS A 723 38.17 -39.40 14.91
CA LYS A 723 38.48 -40.64 15.66
C LYS A 723 38.45 -41.90 14.77
N LYS A 724 37.51 -42.00 13.82
CA LYS A 724 37.34 -43.10 12.85
C LYS A 724 38.45 -43.09 11.78
N PHE A 725 38.85 -41.89 11.33
CA PHE A 725 39.85 -41.66 10.29
C PHE A 725 41.02 -40.83 10.84
N PRO A 726 41.90 -41.39 11.68
CA PRO A 726 42.91 -40.63 12.44
C PRO A 726 43.97 -39.92 11.58
N HIS A 727 44.07 -40.22 10.28
CA HIS A 727 44.94 -39.52 9.33
C HIS A 727 44.46 -38.09 8.97
N VAL A 728 43.15 -37.83 9.06
CA VAL A 728 42.53 -36.53 8.74
C VAL A 728 42.97 -35.44 9.73
N GLY A 729 43.19 -35.80 11.00
CA GLY A 729 43.61 -34.87 12.05
C GLY A 729 44.94 -34.16 11.75
N PRO A 730 46.01 -34.91 11.44
CA PRO A 730 47.26 -34.36 10.92
C PRO A 730 47.11 -33.57 9.61
N GLU A 731 46.42 -34.11 8.61
CA GLU A 731 46.33 -33.46 7.28
C GLU A 731 45.57 -32.12 7.31
N THR A 732 44.51 -32.03 8.12
CA THR A 732 43.79 -30.76 8.31
C THR A 732 44.59 -29.70 9.08
N LYS A 733 45.65 -30.05 9.81
CA LYS A 733 46.36 -29.13 10.71
C LYS A 733 47.13 -28.02 9.99
N GLU A 734 47.66 -28.31 8.80
CA GLU A 734 48.53 -27.37 8.06
C GLU A 734 47.75 -26.43 7.11
N ILE A 735 46.55 -26.82 6.67
CA ILE A 735 45.82 -26.14 5.58
C ILE A 735 44.41 -25.67 6.00
N GLU A 736 43.82 -26.28 7.05
CA GLU A 736 42.42 -26.05 7.47
C GLU A 736 41.42 -26.20 6.33
N PHE A 737 41.60 -27.33 5.63
CA PHE A 737 40.77 -27.87 4.56
C PHE A 737 41.09 -29.36 4.42
N TYR A 738 40.08 -30.23 4.26
CA TYR A 738 40.27 -31.62 3.86
C TYR A 738 39.09 -32.12 3.02
N LYS A 739 39.39 -32.74 1.87
CA LYS A 739 38.41 -33.29 0.91
C LYS A 739 38.24 -34.78 1.16
N LEU A 740 37.00 -35.20 1.39
CA LEU A 740 36.65 -36.58 1.76
C LEU A 740 36.78 -37.56 0.59
N ASP A 741 37.10 -38.82 0.90
CA ASP A 741 37.03 -39.96 -0.02
C ASP A 741 35.62 -40.62 -0.09
N GLU A 742 35.41 -41.56 -1.02
CA GLU A 742 34.11 -42.23 -1.17
C GLU A 742 33.68 -43.04 0.06
N LYS A 743 34.62 -43.62 0.82
CA LYS A 743 34.35 -44.39 2.04
C LYS A 743 33.95 -43.47 3.18
N GLU A 744 34.54 -42.29 3.24
CA GLU A 744 34.23 -41.25 4.23
C GLU A 744 32.87 -40.62 3.97
N ILE A 745 32.54 -40.32 2.71
CA ILE A 745 31.20 -39.85 2.32
C ILE A 745 30.15 -40.94 2.65
N LYS A 746 30.44 -42.21 2.35
CA LYS A 746 29.58 -43.33 2.75
C LYS A 746 29.48 -43.49 4.27
N TRP A 747 30.56 -43.26 5.03
CA TRP A 747 30.51 -43.30 6.48
C TRP A 747 29.49 -42.29 7.03
N TYR A 748 29.51 -41.04 6.57
CA TYR A 748 28.53 -40.04 6.97
C TYR A 748 27.09 -40.43 6.61
N ILE A 749 26.85 -40.96 5.40
CA ILE A 749 25.48 -41.27 4.91
C ILE A 749 24.96 -42.60 5.49
N GLU A 750 25.72 -43.68 5.32
CA GLU A 750 25.33 -45.06 5.62
C GLU A 750 25.54 -45.43 7.10
N GLU A 751 26.66 -45.03 7.75
CA GLU A 751 26.91 -45.34 9.18
C GLU A 751 26.37 -44.26 10.14
N ARG A 752 26.28 -42.98 9.74
CA ARG A 752 25.86 -41.87 10.61
C ARG A 752 24.51 -41.22 10.27
N GLY A 753 23.86 -41.59 9.16
CA GLY A 753 22.53 -41.08 8.80
C GLY A 753 22.49 -39.59 8.44
N CYS A 754 23.60 -39.02 7.97
CA CYS A 754 23.64 -37.68 7.39
C CYS A 754 22.99 -37.70 6.00
N THR A 755 22.38 -36.58 5.59
CA THR A 755 21.68 -36.47 4.30
C THR A 755 22.45 -35.55 3.36
N LEU A 756 22.76 -36.00 2.14
CA LEU A 756 23.34 -35.14 1.11
C LEU A 756 22.24 -34.27 0.49
N THR A 757 22.28 -32.97 0.77
CA THR A 757 21.21 -32.01 0.44
C THR A 757 21.76 -30.87 -0.39
N LYS A 758 21.14 -30.60 -1.55
CA LYS A 758 21.31 -29.31 -2.25
C LYS A 758 20.51 -28.25 -1.50
N VAL A 759 21.03 -27.04 -1.39
CA VAL A 759 20.44 -25.95 -0.62
C VAL A 759 20.19 -24.75 -1.52
N PRO A 760 18.96 -24.58 -2.05
CA PRO A 760 18.58 -23.39 -2.80
C PRO A 760 18.70 -22.11 -1.99
N ALA A 761 19.01 -21.00 -2.67
CA ALA A 761 19.06 -19.67 -2.08
C ALA A 761 18.29 -18.67 -2.94
N PRO A 762 17.37 -17.87 -2.37
CA PRO A 762 16.73 -16.77 -3.08
C PRO A 762 17.75 -15.67 -3.36
N LYS A 763 17.49 -14.83 -4.37
CA LYS A 763 18.25 -13.61 -4.62
C LYS A 763 18.22 -12.69 -3.38
N GLY A 764 19.38 -12.24 -2.93
CA GLY A 764 19.54 -11.50 -1.67
C GLY A 764 19.48 -12.36 -0.40
N GLY A 765 19.38 -13.69 -0.53
CA GLY A 765 19.50 -14.63 0.58
C GLY A 765 20.95 -14.92 0.96
N MET A 766 21.12 -15.53 2.12
CA MET A 766 22.39 -16.01 2.64
C MET A 766 22.25 -17.45 3.11
N ILE A 767 23.21 -18.30 2.75
CA ILE A 767 23.39 -19.60 3.40
C ILE A 767 24.47 -19.43 4.46
N LEU A 768 24.24 -19.99 5.65
CA LEU A 768 25.15 -19.97 6.78
C LEU A 768 25.33 -21.39 7.31
N TRP A 769 26.53 -21.80 7.69
CA TRP A 769 26.81 -23.13 8.21
C TRP A 769 27.90 -23.14 9.29
N ASP A 770 27.84 -24.15 10.16
CA ASP A 770 28.87 -24.46 11.16
C ASP A 770 30.18 -24.86 10.46
N SER A 771 31.33 -24.36 10.91
CA SER A 771 32.65 -24.67 10.32
C SER A 771 33.00 -26.17 10.31
N ARG A 772 32.30 -26.97 11.10
CA ARG A 772 32.40 -28.44 11.16
C ARG A 772 31.51 -29.17 10.14
N THR A 773 30.61 -28.47 9.46
CA THR A 773 29.69 -29.06 8.48
C THR A 773 30.43 -29.39 7.19
N VAL A 774 30.37 -30.66 6.78
CA VAL A 774 30.92 -31.12 5.49
C VAL A 774 30.05 -30.61 4.36
N HIS A 775 30.65 -29.88 3.41
CA HIS A 775 29.93 -29.19 2.36
C HIS A 775 30.74 -29.10 1.06
N ASP A 776 30.06 -28.77 -0.05
CA ASP A 776 30.67 -28.36 -1.32
C ASP A 776 29.70 -27.52 -2.16
N ASN A 777 29.97 -27.41 -3.46
CA ASN A 777 29.13 -26.68 -4.40
C ASN A 777 28.77 -27.64 -5.54
N SER A 778 27.47 -27.87 -5.78
CA SER A 778 27.06 -28.79 -6.84
C SER A 778 27.36 -28.22 -8.21
N LYS A 779 27.60 -29.11 -9.18
CA LYS A 779 27.62 -28.72 -10.58
C LYS A 779 26.20 -28.31 -11.03
N PRO A 780 26.08 -27.36 -11.97
CA PRO A 780 24.79 -27.03 -12.57
C PRO A 780 24.39 -28.15 -13.53
N GLU A 781 23.09 -28.31 -13.72
CA GLU A 781 22.57 -29.38 -14.58
C GLU A 781 22.54 -28.97 -16.05
N PHE A 782 22.89 -29.91 -16.93
CA PHE A 782 22.90 -29.68 -18.37
C PHE A 782 21.47 -29.46 -18.87
N GLY A 783 21.24 -28.34 -19.57
CA GLY A 783 19.90 -27.96 -20.03
C GLY A 783 18.99 -27.33 -18.96
N ARG A 784 19.54 -26.89 -17.80
CA ARG A 784 18.76 -26.17 -16.77
C ARG A 784 17.98 -24.97 -17.36
N PRO A 785 16.80 -24.61 -16.81
CA PRO A 785 15.94 -23.57 -17.39
C PRO A 785 16.61 -22.19 -17.56
N ASN A 786 17.42 -21.78 -16.58
CA ASN A 786 18.11 -20.49 -16.56
C ASN A 786 19.61 -20.66 -16.89
N ASN A 787 19.92 -21.14 -18.09
CA ASN A 787 21.29 -21.51 -18.48
C ASN A 787 22.27 -20.32 -18.50
N ASP A 788 21.76 -19.10 -18.65
CA ASP A 788 22.47 -17.82 -18.63
C ASP A 788 23.00 -17.42 -17.25
N ARG A 789 22.31 -17.81 -16.16
CA ARG A 789 22.60 -17.34 -14.79
C ARG A 789 24.07 -17.48 -14.38
N TRP A 790 24.59 -16.39 -13.81
CA TRP A 790 25.90 -16.33 -13.19
C TRP A 790 25.81 -16.62 -11.70
N ARG A 791 26.79 -17.36 -11.18
CA ARG A 791 26.95 -17.53 -9.73
C ARG A 791 27.59 -16.25 -9.20
N HIS A 792 26.82 -15.38 -8.56
CA HIS A 792 27.35 -14.19 -7.90
C HIS A 792 27.19 -14.36 -6.39
N ILE A 793 28.29 -14.65 -5.69
CA ILE A 793 28.31 -14.92 -4.25
C ILE A 793 29.47 -14.19 -3.59
N VAL A 794 29.18 -13.52 -2.47
CA VAL A 794 30.19 -13.01 -1.53
C VAL A 794 30.28 -14.00 -0.37
N PHE A 795 31.48 -14.53 -0.12
CA PHE A 795 31.72 -15.35 1.06
C PHE A 795 32.02 -14.45 2.25
N VAL A 796 31.43 -14.78 3.39
CA VAL A 796 31.50 -14.02 4.63
C VAL A 796 31.65 -14.99 5.79
N CYS A 797 32.52 -14.66 6.72
CA CYS A 797 32.70 -15.43 7.95
C CYS A 797 33.07 -14.43 9.02
N MET A 798 32.40 -14.50 10.17
CA MET A 798 32.65 -13.59 11.28
C MET A 798 32.66 -14.34 12.61
N THR A 799 33.39 -13.77 13.57
CA THR A 799 33.55 -14.28 14.94
C THR A 799 33.72 -13.10 15.90
N PRO A 800 33.46 -13.26 17.21
CA PRO A 800 33.75 -12.23 18.22
C PRO A 800 35.18 -11.68 18.13
N ALA A 801 35.32 -10.36 18.30
CA ALA A 801 36.60 -9.66 18.25
C ALA A 801 37.52 -10.02 19.42
N THR A 802 36.92 -10.39 20.57
CA THR A 802 37.60 -10.88 21.78
C THR A 802 38.39 -12.17 21.58
N TRP A 803 38.18 -12.91 20.49
CA TRP A 803 38.89 -14.16 20.21
C TRP A 803 40.25 -13.93 19.55
N ALA A 804 40.47 -12.79 18.90
CA ALA A 804 41.67 -12.54 18.10
C ALA A 804 42.89 -12.24 18.97
N THR A 805 44.03 -12.86 18.64
CA THR A 805 45.30 -12.52 19.30
C THR A 805 45.87 -11.21 18.74
N PRO A 806 46.79 -10.52 19.46
CA PRO A 806 47.51 -9.38 18.91
C PRO A 806 48.26 -9.70 17.60
N GLY A 807 48.68 -10.95 17.39
CA GLY A 807 49.28 -11.41 16.15
C GLY A 807 48.29 -11.52 15.00
N ASP A 808 47.06 -11.96 15.25
CA ASP A 808 46.00 -12.02 14.24
C ASP A 808 45.51 -10.61 13.85
N ILE A 809 45.40 -9.69 14.82
CA ILE A 809 45.14 -8.27 14.55
C ILE A 809 46.28 -7.65 13.72
N ALA A 810 47.54 -7.94 14.01
CA ALA A 810 48.67 -7.48 13.21
C ALA A 810 48.61 -7.97 11.74
N LYS A 811 48.24 -9.23 11.51
CA LYS A 811 48.00 -9.76 10.15
C LYS A 811 46.82 -9.08 9.46
N LYS A 812 45.75 -8.74 10.18
CA LYS A 812 44.64 -7.96 9.60
C LYS A 812 45.04 -6.55 9.23
N HIS A 813 45.87 -5.90 10.06
CA HIS A 813 46.46 -4.60 9.73
C HIS A 813 47.32 -4.67 8.47
N GLU A 814 48.08 -5.75 8.29
CA GLU A 814 48.82 -6.01 7.06
C GLU A 814 47.90 -6.23 5.86
N SER A 815 46.88 -7.09 5.98
CA SER A 815 45.87 -7.36 4.94
C SER A 815 45.17 -6.09 4.46
N TYR A 816 44.76 -5.21 5.38
CA TYR A 816 44.09 -3.96 5.05
C TYR A 816 45.04 -2.94 4.42
N LYS A 817 46.26 -2.78 4.94
CA LYS A 817 47.26 -1.82 4.44
C LYS A 817 47.87 -2.23 3.08
N LYS A 818 48.00 -3.53 2.82
CA LYS A 818 48.55 -4.09 1.57
C LYS A 818 47.49 -4.58 0.57
N LEU A 819 46.20 -4.44 0.89
CA LEU A 819 45.06 -4.97 0.11
C LEU A 819 45.09 -6.50 -0.12
N LEU A 820 45.80 -7.27 0.72
CA LEU A 820 45.86 -8.73 0.65
C LEU A 820 44.55 -9.37 1.14
N MET A 821 44.26 -10.58 0.67
CA MET A 821 43.12 -11.38 1.12
C MET A 821 43.51 -12.36 2.24
N THR A 822 42.58 -12.69 3.13
CA THR A 822 42.75 -13.60 4.27
C THR A 822 42.18 -14.98 4.00
N SER A 823 42.60 -15.97 4.80
CA SER A 823 41.87 -17.20 5.06
C SER A 823 40.41 -16.93 5.46
N HIS A 824 39.56 -17.96 5.48
CA HIS A 824 38.18 -17.80 5.95
C HIS A 824 38.11 -17.45 7.46
N TRP A 825 39.11 -17.85 8.27
CA TRP A 825 39.19 -17.57 9.70
C TRP A 825 39.27 -16.07 10.02
N PRO A 826 38.35 -15.50 10.84
CA PRO A 826 38.31 -14.07 11.08
C PRO A 826 39.03 -13.57 12.33
N SER A 827 39.44 -14.44 13.26
CA SER A 827 39.99 -14.06 14.58
C SER A 827 41.17 -14.94 15.02
N VAL A 828 40.97 -16.24 15.16
CA VAL A 828 41.99 -17.20 15.65
C VAL A 828 42.67 -17.91 14.48
N GLY A 829 43.97 -17.68 14.29
CA GLY A 829 44.74 -18.35 13.23
C GLY A 829 44.51 -17.71 11.86
N VAL A 830 44.47 -16.38 11.78
CA VAL A 830 44.31 -15.66 10.51
C VAL A 830 45.49 -16.01 9.58
N GLY A 831 45.20 -16.55 8.40
CA GLY A 831 46.15 -16.72 7.31
C GLY A 831 46.06 -15.56 6.32
N LEU A 832 47.17 -15.21 5.67
CA LEU A 832 47.22 -14.26 4.56
C LEU A 832 47.56 -15.01 3.27
N PHE A 833 46.82 -14.72 2.19
CA PHE A 833 47.22 -15.19 0.85
C PHE A 833 48.41 -14.36 0.34
N PRO A 834 49.46 -14.99 -0.22
CA PRO A 834 50.62 -14.28 -0.73
C PRO A 834 50.29 -13.45 -1.97
N GLU A 835 51.03 -12.37 -2.21
CA GLU A 835 50.84 -11.52 -3.38
C GLU A 835 51.31 -12.23 -4.67
N SER A 836 50.35 -12.56 -5.54
CA SER A 836 50.60 -13.24 -6.82
C SER A 836 50.75 -12.23 -7.98
N PRO A 837 51.36 -12.61 -9.12
CA PRO A 837 51.38 -11.77 -10.33
C PRO A 837 49.99 -11.41 -10.89
N SER A 838 48.93 -12.12 -10.49
CA SER A 838 47.54 -11.75 -10.78
C SER A 838 46.97 -10.67 -9.85
N GLN A 839 47.53 -10.48 -8.65
CA GLN A 839 47.17 -9.41 -7.71
C GLN A 839 47.84 -8.06 -8.03
N THR A 840 48.89 -8.04 -8.85
CA THR A 840 49.53 -6.79 -9.32
C THR A 840 48.76 -6.08 -10.44
N THR A 841 47.65 -6.64 -10.92
CA THR A 841 46.77 -6.03 -11.94
C THR A 841 45.95 -4.88 -11.33
N PRO A 842 46.14 -3.61 -11.75
CA PRO A 842 45.65 -2.45 -11.00
C PRO A 842 44.18 -2.09 -11.31
N THR A 843 43.23 -2.93 -10.89
CA THR A 843 41.80 -2.52 -10.76
C THR A 843 41.45 -2.03 -9.34
N ILE A 844 42.19 -2.47 -8.32
CA ILE A 844 42.03 -2.01 -6.92
C ILE A 844 43.41 -1.63 -6.37
N THR A 845 43.75 -0.34 -6.52
CA THR A 845 45.02 0.26 -6.06
C THR A 845 44.90 0.90 -4.68
N GLU A 846 43.70 1.31 -4.27
CA GLU A 846 43.40 1.89 -2.96
C GLU A 846 42.17 1.26 -2.30
N LEU A 847 41.95 1.56 -1.02
CA LEU A 847 40.75 1.19 -0.29
C LEU A 847 39.58 2.10 -0.72
N PRO A 848 38.37 1.56 -1.00
CA PRO A 848 37.20 2.39 -1.28
C PRO A 848 36.71 3.13 -0.02
N GLU A 849 35.95 4.21 -0.19
CA GLU A 849 35.42 5.03 0.92
C GLU A 849 34.60 4.22 1.94
N ILE A 850 33.85 3.21 1.48
CA ILE A 850 33.11 2.35 2.41
C ILE A 850 34.03 1.54 3.35
N ALA A 851 35.22 1.14 2.89
CA ALA A 851 36.21 0.45 3.72
C ALA A 851 36.85 1.41 4.75
N LYS A 852 36.92 2.71 4.41
CA LYS A 852 37.47 3.78 5.27
C LYS A 852 36.49 4.20 6.39
N THR A 853 35.23 3.75 6.37
CA THR A 853 34.24 3.98 7.45
C THR A 853 34.66 3.37 8.78
N LYS A 854 34.15 3.92 9.90
CA LYS A 854 34.41 3.37 11.24
C LYS A 854 33.99 1.91 11.35
N GLU A 855 32.80 1.57 10.84
CA GLU A 855 32.26 0.21 10.95
C GLU A 855 33.09 -0.83 10.18
N ALA A 856 33.50 -0.51 8.95
CA ALA A 856 34.37 -1.41 8.18
C ALA A 856 35.77 -1.56 8.81
N LYS A 857 36.31 -0.50 9.43
CA LYS A 857 37.56 -0.59 10.19
C LYS A 857 37.44 -1.43 11.46
N LEU A 858 36.37 -1.26 12.24
CA LEU A 858 36.08 -2.09 13.41
C LEU A 858 35.96 -3.57 13.00
N LEU A 859 35.18 -3.86 11.95
CA LEU A 859 34.98 -5.20 11.41
C LEU A 859 36.27 -5.84 10.84
N MET A 860 37.24 -5.01 10.44
CA MET A 860 38.58 -5.43 10.03
C MET A 860 39.61 -5.45 11.19
N GLY A 861 39.28 -4.97 12.39
CA GLY A 861 40.21 -4.83 13.51
C GLY A 861 41.24 -3.69 13.34
N MET A 862 40.98 -2.76 12.42
CA MET A 862 41.77 -1.53 12.22
C MET A 862 41.49 -0.47 13.27
N GLU A 863 40.27 -0.44 13.80
CA GLU A 863 39.91 0.25 15.04
C GLU A 863 39.55 -0.81 16.10
N SER A 864 39.76 -0.51 17.38
CA SER A 864 39.37 -1.41 18.48
C SER A 864 37.92 -1.15 18.92
N TYR A 865 37.18 -2.21 19.23
CA TYR A 865 35.94 -2.10 19.97
C TYR A 865 36.20 -1.69 21.42
N ASP A 866 35.24 -0.99 22.02
CA ASP A 866 35.18 -0.83 23.47
C ASP A 866 34.62 -2.14 24.06
N PHE A 867 35.39 -2.82 24.90
CA PHE A 867 34.98 -4.07 25.55
C PHE A 867 34.42 -3.86 26.97
N GLU A 868 34.42 -2.61 27.47
CA GLU A 868 33.96 -2.20 28.81
C GLU A 868 32.65 -1.38 28.78
N ASP A 869 32.15 -1.01 27.59
CA ASP A 869 30.90 -0.27 27.32
C ASP A 869 29.58 -0.85 27.90
N GLY A 870 29.64 -1.99 28.60
CA GLY A 870 28.49 -2.70 29.17
C GLY A 870 27.68 -3.54 28.17
N THR A 871 28.04 -3.55 26.88
CA THR A 871 27.41 -4.41 25.86
C THR A 871 28.12 -5.76 25.74
N THR A 872 27.35 -6.78 25.36
CA THR A 872 27.84 -8.17 25.30
C THR A 872 29.05 -8.32 24.36
N ASN A 873 30.08 -9.02 24.85
CA ASN A 873 31.34 -9.30 24.15
C ASN A 873 31.33 -10.65 23.40
N GLY A 874 30.17 -11.32 23.35
CA GLY A 874 29.99 -12.64 22.75
C GLY A 874 30.45 -13.81 23.65
N PRO A 875 30.39 -15.05 23.15
CA PRO A 875 30.88 -16.23 23.87
C PRO A 875 32.41 -16.20 24.10
N PRO A 876 32.92 -16.96 25.09
CA PRO A 876 34.37 -17.10 25.32
C PRO A 876 35.09 -17.73 24.12
N ASN A 877 36.41 -17.55 24.06
CA ASN A 877 37.27 -18.09 23.00
C ASN A 877 37.25 -19.64 23.03
N PRO A 878 36.96 -20.34 21.92
CA PRO A 878 36.79 -21.80 21.91
C PRO A 878 38.10 -22.59 22.11
N GLU A 879 37.97 -23.88 22.42
CA GLU A 879 39.08 -24.73 22.86
C GLU A 879 39.91 -25.32 21.71
N MET A 880 41.23 -25.13 21.78
CA MET A 880 42.22 -25.73 20.88
C MET A 880 42.85 -26.96 21.55
N LYS A 881 43.08 -28.04 20.79
CA LYS A 881 43.98 -29.11 21.22
C LYS A 881 45.43 -28.61 21.18
N LEU A 882 46.11 -28.76 22.31
CA LEU A 882 47.57 -28.63 22.46
C LEU A 882 48.29 -29.75 21.72
#